data_AF-A0A4Q7E486-F1
#
_entry.id   AF-A0A4Q7E486-F1
#
_cell.length_a   1.000
_cell.length_b   1.000
_cell.length_c   1.000
_cell.angle_alpha   90.00
_cell.angle_beta   90.00
_cell.angle_gamma   90.00
#
_symmetry.space_group_name_H-M   'P 1'
#
loop_
_entity.id
_entity.type
_entity.pdbx_description
1 polymer ?
#
loop_
_entity_poly.entity_id
_entity_poly.type
_entity_poly.pdbx_seq_one_letter_code
_entity_poly.pdbx_strand_id
1 'polypeptide(L)'
;MIKTSRFVKNKIMLGLSAACLGVAGTAAQAATFQVGDFDVTFDSTFSYGQSIRVEDRDFDHIGKSNHPRYNWTGYNASLGNTIYSSSQIWSQQGAYSNNGDAGDLNFDSGDTFSQLLKGTHELGITKDNYGFFSRFMYFKDFAMEDGDFAYTNPVSGQKVDPCADDKTKEQVCSDLRLLDAFVWADFDINDGKNPLSVRLGRQVVNWGESTLISHGINVNPVDIDRLKAPGAELKEAFIPVGMFWASLGLTDNVTLEAFYQYEWHETRLPATGSYFSTNDFASENGYNQNIQLGFTANPDIDLAHLTEALNNLHANWMGALAAQGLDVTDPNVLQSEAAVSQLTSMYLAYPTKVALKGKGHNGKKEPQDGGQFGIRLGMFAPELNDTEFALYYINYHARRPLISGKASNFTRDAIVADLNYIQNNTLNDENFTNLNAFTQGLIEYPEDIKLYGLSFNTAIGETAFSGEFAYREDEPLQIDDVELLYAGMLEQLALAGIRTDVAGLSQLSQGDDVAYVKPGEIAQGYVLKDTMQLQFTATHLFGPSLGADSWALVGEVGGVTIKDMPSYDELRLNVAGTGRSGTIEGVNGQSYDLLHMAISNGPEVNPFPTASAWGYRLIAKGEYNNLFAGVNMSPRIVFSHDVNGITPDPMFLFVEDRKSVGLTLNFNYQNAWSFDFGYNAFWGGGKTNTFSDRDFVSFNIKYSI
;
A
#
# COMPACT_ATOMS: atom_id res chain seq x y z
N MET A 1 -23.86 47.75 10.78
CA MET A 1 -24.10 47.06 12.06
C MET A 1 -23.17 45.85 12.05
N ILE A 2 -22.04 45.92 12.76
CA ILE A 2 -20.99 44.90 12.69
C ILE A 2 -21.51 43.67 13.44
N LYS A 3 -22.00 42.67 12.70
CA LYS A 3 -22.33 41.36 13.26
C LYS A 3 -21.00 40.68 13.60
N THR A 4 -20.66 40.68 14.88
CA THR A 4 -19.58 39.85 15.43
C THR A 4 -19.91 38.39 15.13
N SER A 5 -19.02 37.71 14.41
CA SER A 5 -19.04 36.25 14.24
C SER A 5 -19.22 35.59 15.60
N ARG A 6 -20.30 34.84 15.76
CA ARG A 6 -20.58 34.02 16.95
C ARG A 6 -19.91 32.64 16.86
N PHE A 7 -18.88 32.49 16.04
CA PHE A 7 -17.94 31.41 16.28
C PHE A 7 -17.19 31.74 17.57
N VAL A 8 -17.35 30.90 18.59
CA VAL A 8 -16.33 30.80 19.64
C VAL A 8 -15.06 30.42 18.89
N LYS A 9 -14.17 31.40 18.68
CA LYS A 9 -12.84 31.13 18.11
C LYS A 9 -12.13 30.22 19.09
N ASN A 10 -12.09 28.94 18.73
CA ASN A 10 -11.48 27.87 19.47
C ASN A 10 -10.00 28.21 19.72
N LYS A 11 -9.67 28.48 20.99
CA LYS A 11 -8.30 28.84 21.41
C LYS A 11 -7.33 27.65 21.30
N ILE A 12 -7.84 26.43 21.15
CA ILE A 12 -7.09 25.17 21.07
C ILE A 12 -6.95 24.69 19.62
N MET A 13 -7.95 24.92 18.76
CA MET A 13 -7.72 24.89 17.31
C MET A 13 -6.67 25.93 16.92
N LEU A 14 -6.56 27.07 17.61
CA LEU A 14 -5.42 27.98 17.47
C LEU A 14 -4.09 27.39 17.95
N GLY A 15 -4.07 26.36 18.80
CA GLY A 15 -2.88 25.68 19.32
C GLY A 15 -2.42 24.50 18.46
N LEU A 16 -3.35 23.64 18.03
CA LEU A 16 -3.10 22.57 17.04
C LEU A 16 -2.91 23.14 15.63
N SER A 17 -3.69 24.17 15.29
CA SER A 17 -3.35 25.00 14.16
C SER A 17 -2.15 25.88 14.46
N ALA A 18 -1.68 26.21 15.68
CA ALA A 18 -0.36 26.86 15.82
C ALA A 18 0.81 25.87 15.66
N ALA A 19 0.62 24.59 15.97
CA ALA A 19 1.59 23.53 15.67
C ALA A 19 1.64 23.19 14.17
N CYS A 20 0.51 23.26 13.47
CA CYS A 20 0.41 23.07 12.01
C CYS A 20 0.58 24.38 11.19
N LEU A 21 0.17 25.55 11.69
CA LEU A 21 0.33 26.90 11.13
C LEU A 21 1.62 27.58 11.60
N GLY A 22 2.36 26.99 12.54
CA GLY A 22 3.78 27.28 12.70
C GLY A 22 4.61 26.92 11.46
N VAL A 23 3.96 26.34 10.43
CA VAL A 23 4.48 26.02 9.10
C VAL A 23 3.72 26.76 7.98
N ALA A 24 2.69 27.55 8.29
CA ALA A 24 2.06 28.46 7.33
C ALA A 24 2.72 29.84 7.46
N GLY A 25 3.93 29.97 6.94
CA GLY A 25 4.51 31.28 6.65
C GLY A 25 3.56 32.02 5.72
N THR A 26 2.87 33.04 6.23
CA THR A 26 2.07 33.91 5.38
C THR A 26 2.99 34.78 4.53
N ALA A 27 2.56 34.90 3.27
CA ALA A 27 3.01 35.84 2.25
C ALA A 27 4.39 35.57 1.60
N ALA A 28 4.51 34.46 0.87
CA ALA A 28 4.83 34.67 -0.54
C ALA A 28 3.59 35.33 -1.19
N GLN A 29 3.77 36.25 -2.14
CA GLN A 29 2.66 37.09 -2.64
C GLN A 29 1.56 36.29 -3.36
N ALA A 30 0.62 35.74 -2.58
CA ALA A 30 -0.64 35.23 -3.09
C ALA A 30 -1.24 36.30 -3.98
N ALA A 31 -1.47 35.98 -5.26
CA ALA A 31 -2.09 36.92 -6.18
C ALA A 31 -3.56 37.07 -5.76
N THR A 32 -3.83 38.04 -4.88
CA THR A 32 -5.18 38.39 -4.47
C THR A 32 -5.68 39.50 -5.36
N PHE A 33 -6.77 39.26 -6.07
CA PHE A 33 -7.40 40.27 -6.91
C PHE A 33 -8.92 40.18 -6.85
N GLN A 34 -9.57 41.32 -7.05
CA GLN A 34 -11.03 41.41 -7.06
C GLN A 34 -11.55 41.43 -8.49
N VAL A 35 -12.52 40.56 -8.78
CA VAL A 35 -13.22 40.54 -10.07
C VAL A 35 -14.70 40.79 -9.81
N GLY A 36 -15.13 42.04 -9.96
CA GLY A 36 -16.48 42.46 -9.55
C GLY A 36 -16.61 42.36 -8.03
N ASP A 37 -17.57 41.56 -7.56
CA ASP A 37 -17.83 41.30 -6.14
C ASP A 37 -17.14 40.03 -5.62
N PHE A 38 -16.29 39.40 -6.43
CA PHE A 38 -15.58 38.18 -6.06
C PHE A 38 -14.15 38.49 -5.62
N ASP A 39 -13.76 37.97 -4.46
CA ASP A 39 -12.38 37.91 -4.02
C ASP A 39 -11.75 36.63 -4.57
N VAL A 40 -10.68 36.76 -5.35
CA VAL A 40 -9.94 35.64 -5.94
C VAL A 40 -8.55 35.58 -5.32
N THR A 41 -8.17 34.40 -4.83
CA THR A 41 -6.82 34.09 -4.35
C THR A 41 -6.21 33.00 -5.22
N PHE A 42 -4.95 33.17 -5.60
CA PHE A 42 -4.20 32.13 -6.29
C PHE A 42 -2.81 32.00 -5.68
N ASP A 43 -2.54 30.82 -5.13
CA ASP A 43 -1.28 30.46 -4.47
C ASP A 43 -0.56 29.40 -5.30
N SER A 44 0.76 29.50 -5.39
CA SER A 44 1.58 28.54 -6.15
C SER A 44 2.81 28.13 -5.36
N THR A 45 3.11 26.84 -5.36
CA THR A 45 4.33 26.30 -4.77
C THR A 45 5.02 25.40 -5.76
N PHE A 46 6.31 25.67 -5.98
CA PHE A 46 7.17 24.90 -6.88
C PHE A 46 8.27 24.27 -6.05
N SER A 47 8.63 23.02 -6.35
CA SER A 47 9.77 22.39 -5.71
C SER A 47 10.51 21.45 -6.63
N TYR A 48 11.81 21.34 -6.38
CA TYR A 48 12.68 20.32 -6.95
C TYR A 48 13.32 19.54 -5.81
N GLY A 49 13.18 18.22 -5.83
CA GLY A 49 13.72 17.34 -4.80
C GLY A 49 14.43 16.13 -5.37
N GLN A 50 15.35 15.57 -4.61
CA GLN A 50 16.11 14.37 -4.97
C GLN A 50 16.24 13.45 -3.75
N SER A 51 16.08 12.14 -3.94
CA SER A 51 16.33 11.12 -2.92
C SER A 51 17.28 10.03 -3.43
N ILE A 52 18.24 9.64 -2.59
CA ILE A 52 19.36 8.76 -2.96
C ILE A 52 19.49 7.64 -1.93
N ARG A 53 19.53 6.38 -2.38
CA ARG A 53 19.81 5.21 -1.54
C ARG A 53 21.24 5.30 -1.02
N VAL A 54 21.47 5.04 0.27
CA VAL A 54 22.82 5.10 0.86
C VAL A 54 23.34 3.77 1.40
N GLU A 55 22.47 2.77 1.52
CA GLU A 55 22.83 1.43 1.96
C GLU A 55 22.86 0.44 0.80
N ASP A 56 23.73 -0.56 0.91
CA ASP A 56 23.71 -1.73 0.04
C ASP A 56 22.46 -2.58 0.31
N ARG A 57 21.99 -3.32 -0.70
CA ARG A 57 20.87 -4.26 -0.56
C ARG A 57 21.18 -5.31 0.49
N ASP A 58 20.23 -5.59 1.38
CA ASP A 58 20.30 -6.78 2.23
C ASP A 58 19.78 -7.98 1.45
N PHE A 59 20.70 -8.89 1.11
CA PHE A 59 20.35 -10.12 0.40
C PHE A 59 19.39 -11.01 1.18
N ASP A 60 19.16 -10.82 2.48
CA ASP A 60 18.11 -11.55 3.21
C ASP A 60 16.69 -11.16 2.80
N HIS A 61 16.49 -9.98 2.18
CA HIS A 61 15.22 -9.51 1.61
C HIS A 61 15.05 -9.85 0.13
N ILE A 62 16.14 -10.24 -0.54
CA ILE A 62 16.12 -10.65 -1.96
C ILE A 62 15.74 -12.13 -2.08
N GLY A 63 14.82 -12.45 -2.98
CA GLY A 63 14.43 -13.82 -3.26
C GLY A 63 15.63 -14.66 -3.72
N LYS A 64 15.78 -15.88 -3.18
CA LYS A 64 16.99 -16.70 -3.41
C LYS A 64 17.29 -16.94 -4.90
N SER A 65 16.28 -17.04 -5.76
CA SER A 65 16.45 -17.22 -7.20
C SER A 65 16.95 -15.97 -7.93
N ASN A 66 16.77 -14.79 -7.33
CA ASN A 66 17.25 -13.49 -7.84
C ASN A 66 18.69 -13.19 -7.40
N HIS A 67 19.33 -14.08 -6.63
CA HIS A 67 20.72 -13.95 -6.26
C HIS A 67 21.63 -13.91 -7.52
N PRO A 68 22.55 -12.92 -7.66
CA PRO A 68 23.40 -12.72 -8.85
C PRO A 68 24.31 -13.88 -9.27
N ARG A 69 24.37 -14.95 -8.47
CA ARG A 69 25.17 -16.13 -8.75
C ARG A 69 24.50 -17.05 -9.77
N TYR A 70 23.18 -16.94 -9.92
CA TYR A 70 22.41 -17.79 -10.80
C TYR A 70 22.41 -17.20 -12.20
N ASN A 71 22.84 -18.01 -13.15
CA ASN A 71 22.66 -17.73 -14.57
C ASN A 71 21.51 -18.60 -15.08
N TRP A 72 20.42 -17.94 -15.50
CA TRP A 72 19.21 -18.58 -15.99
C TRP A 72 19.13 -18.68 -17.52
N THR A 73 20.23 -18.41 -18.23
CA THR A 73 20.29 -18.49 -19.69
C THR A 73 19.84 -19.86 -20.20
N GLY A 74 18.82 -19.86 -21.07
CA GLY A 74 18.26 -21.07 -21.66
C GLY A 74 17.21 -21.77 -20.80
N TYR A 75 16.82 -21.20 -19.66
CA TYR A 75 15.75 -21.73 -18.82
C TYR A 75 14.48 -21.94 -19.67
N ASN A 76 13.93 -23.15 -19.59
CA ASN A 76 12.69 -23.49 -20.25
C ASN A 76 12.05 -24.67 -19.52
N ALA A 77 11.05 -24.37 -18.70
CA ALA A 77 10.40 -25.38 -17.87
C ALA A 77 9.66 -26.42 -18.73
N SER A 78 9.08 -26.02 -19.87
CA SER A 78 8.33 -26.94 -20.73
C SER A 78 9.23 -27.96 -21.44
N LEU A 79 10.49 -27.62 -21.69
CA LEU A 79 11.51 -28.55 -22.20
C LEU A 79 12.25 -29.32 -21.09
N GLY A 80 11.86 -29.14 -19.82
CA GLY A 80 12.53 -29.76 -18.67
C GLY A 80 13.89 -29.15 -18.32
N ASN A 81 14.25 -28.00 -18.91
CA ASN A 81 15.50 -27.30 -18.60
C ASN A 81 15.28 -26.28 -17.47
N THR A 82 15.34 -26.75 -16.22
CA THR A 82 15.21 -25.88 -15.03
C THR A 82 16.52 -25.29 -14.53
N ILE A 83 17.66 -25.68 -15.12
CA ILE A 83 19.04 -25.27 -14.81
C ILE A 83 19.52 -25.66 -13.40
N TYR A 84 18.82 -25.26 -12.34
CA TYR A 84 19.15 -25.57 -10.95
C TYR A 84 18.03 -26.38 -10.30
N SER A 85 18.37 -27.18 -9.29
CA SER A 85 17.38 -27.82 -8.41
C SER A 85 16.96 -26.87 -7.30
N SER A 86 15.75 -27.06 -6.74
CA SER A 86 15.27 -26.28 -5.60
C SER A 86 16.24 -26.32 -4.43
N SER A 87 16.85 -27.48 -4.15
CA SER A 87 17.85 -27.64 -3.08
C SER A 87 19.13 -26.82 -3.30
N GLN A 88 19.56 -26.64 -4.56
CA GLN A 88 20.68 -25.77 -4.88
C GLN A 88 20.33 -24.30 -4.60
N ILE A 89 19.09 -23.89 -4.88
CA ILE A 89 18.60 -22.52 -4.65
C ILE A 89 18.43 -22.24 -3.17
N TRP A 90 17.69 -23.12 -2.47
CA TRP A 90 17.39 -22.98 -1.05
C TRP A 90 18.62 -23.02 -0.14
N SER A 91 19.74 -23.58 -0.60
CA SER A 91 21.01 -23.58 0.14
C SER A 91 21.70 -22.22 0.25
N GLN A 92 21.21 -21.19 -0.45
CA GLN A 92 21.82 -19.87 -0.46
C GLN A 92 21.11 -18.89 0.47
N GLN A 93 21.78 -17.77 0.74
CA GLN A 93 21.18 -16.61 1.41
C GLN A 93 20.04 -16.04 0.55
N GLY A 94 18.98 -15.53 1.19
CA GLY A 94 17.81 -14.98 0.50
C GLY A 94 16.49 -15.27 1.17
N ALA A 95 15.47 -14.51 0.79
CA ALA A 95 14.07 -14.71 1.10
C ALA A 95 13.47 -15.88 0.29
N TYR A 96 12.41 -16.49 0.83
CA TYR A 96 11.66 -17.57 0.15
C TYR A 96 10.56 -17.06 -0.77
N SER A 97 10.53 -15.76 -1.06
CA SER A 97 9.61 -15.17 -2.03
C SER A 97 10.37 -14.16 -2.89
N ASN A 98 10.05 -14.12 -4.18
CA ASN A 98 10.46 -13.03 -5.08
C ASN A 98 9.36 -11.95 -5.18
N ASN A 99 8.21 -12.13 -4.52
CA ASN A 99 7.02 -11.30 -4.76
C ASN A 99 7.07 -9.91 -4.10
N GLY A 100 8.25 -9.43 -3.72
CA GLY A 100 8.41 -8.14 -3.03
C GLY A 100 9.84 -7.62 -3.00
N ASP A 101 10.69 -8.05 -3.93
CA ASP A 101 12.12 -7.70 -3.98
C ASP A 101 12.49 -6.80 -5.16
N ALA A 102 11.60 -6.58 -6.14
CA ALA A 102 11.92 -5.77 -7.32
C ALA A 102 12.28 -4.32 -6.96
N GLY A 103 11.63 -3.77 -5.92
CA GLY A 103 11.95 -2.45 -5.39
C GLY A 103 13.36 -2.34 -4.80
N ASP A 104 13.95 -3.42 -4.29
CA ASP A 104 15.36 -3.43 -3.90
C ASP A 104 16.28 -3.67 -5.07
N LEU A 105 15.96 -4.67 -5.90
CA LEU A 105 16.75 -5.06 -7.06
C LEU A 105 16.97 -3.90 -8.05
N ASN A 106 16.04 -2.95 -8.13
CA ASN A 106 16.13 -1.82 -9.06
C ASN A 106 17.15 -0.74 -8.66
N PHE A 107 17.56 -0.64 -7.39
CA PHE A 107 18.40 0.48 -6.90
C PHE A 107 19.58 0.00 -6.07
N ASP A 108 20.80 0.33 -6.50
CA ASP A 108 22.05 0.10 -5.78
C ASP A 108 22.38 1.28 -4.85
N SER A 109 23.34 1.09 -3.94
CA SER A 109 23.81 2.19 -3.09
C SER A 109 24.40 3.32 -3.94
N GLY A 110 23.97 4.55 -3.66
CA GLY A 110 24.32 5.74 -4.44
C GLY A 110 23.35 6.05 -5.59
N ASP A 111 22.43 5.14 -5.91
CA ASP A 111 21.43 5.40 -6.95
C ASP A 111 20.39 6.41 -6.47
N THR A 112 20.02 7.27 -7.40
CA THR A 112 18.90 8.18 -7.20
C THR A 112 17.61 7.48 -7.56
N PHE A 113 16.71 7.33 -6.60
CA PHE A 113 15.39 6.72 -6.82
C PHE A 113 14.26 7.74 -6.98
N SER A 114 14.55 9.04 -6.82
CA SER A 114 13.60 10.10 -7.13
C SER A 114 14.34 11.40 -7.45
N GLN A 115 13.93 12.05 -8.54
CA GLN A 115 14.33 13.41 -8.95
C GLN A 115 13.08 14.18 -9.38
N LEU A 116 12.35 14.69 -8.41
CA LEU A 116 11.00 15.21 -8.59
C LEU A 116 11.00 16.72 -8.80
N LEU A 117 10.51 17.18 -9.96
CA LEU A 117 10.06 18.55 -10.16
C LEU A 117 8.54 18.58 -10.04
N LYS A 118 7.99 19.42 -9.17
CA LYS A 118 6.53 19.56 -9.00
C LYS A 118 6.08 21.00 -8.82
N GLY A 119 4.82 21.25 -9.17
CA GLY A 119 4.10 22.49 -8.94
C GLY A 119 2.70 22.21 -8.39
N THR A 120 2.33 22.90 -7.32
CA THR A 120 1.02 22.79 -6.67
C THR A 120 0.37 24.16 -6.61
N HIS A 121 -0.89 24.24 -7.02
CA HIS A 121 -1.63 25.49 -7.22
C HIS A 121 -2.97 25.43 -6.51
N GLU A 122 -3.34 26.51 -5.83
CA GLU A 122 -4.61 26.64 -5.11
C GLU A 122 -5.35 27.88 -5.58
N LEU A 123 -6.61 27.71 -5.95
CA LEU A 123 -7.51 28.76 -6.42
C LEU A 123 -8.70 28.86 -5.46
N GLY A 124 -8.84 30.00 -4.80
CA GLY A 124 -10.01 30.36 -4.02
C GLY A 124 -10.81 31.44 -4.73
N ILE A 125 -12.12 31.26 -4.84
CA ILE A 125 -13.05 32.29 -5.31
C ILE A 125 -14.15 32.42 -4.26
N THR A 126 -14.29 33.59 -3.66
CA THR A 126 -15.26 33.82 -2.58
C THR A 126 -16.13 35.02 -2.90
N LYS A 127 -17.42 34.92 -2.57
CA LYS A 127 -18.35 36.05 -2.53
C LYS A 127 -19.33 35.86 -1.38
N ASP A 128 -19.39 36.86 -0.51
CA ASP A 128 -20.28 36.89 0.65
C ASP A 128 -20.15 35.62 1.53
N ASN A 129 -21.10 34.69 1.41
CA ASN A 129 -21.23 33.46 2.18
C ASN A 129 -21.10 32.20 1.33
N TYR A 130 -20.55 32.29 0.11
CA TYR A 130 -20.32 31.13 -0.73
C TYR A 130 -19.04 31.27 -1.56
N GLY A 131 -18.55 30.14 -2.06
CA GLY A 131 -17.35 30.14 -2.87
C GLY A 131 -17.06 28.84 -3.57
N PHE A 132 -15.93 28.85 -4.25
CA PHE A 132 -15.34 27.74 -4.96
C PHE A 132 -13.88 27.61 -4.53
N PHE A 133 -13.44 26.38 -4.30
CA PHE A 133 -12.04 26.06 -4.05
C PHE A 133 -11.60 24.98 -5.04
N SER A 134 -10.40 25.16 -5.59
CA SER A 134 -9.74 24.16 -6.41
C SER A 134 -8.26 24.07 -6.07
N ARG A 135 -7.74 22.85 -6.02
CA ARG A 135 -6.31 22.56 -5.91
C ARG A 135 -5.93 21.60 -7.01
N PHE A 136 -4.89 21.91 -7.75
CA PHE A 136 -4.31 21.00 -8.73
C PHE A 136 -2.80 20.99 -8.61
N MET A 137 -2.18 19.89 -9.03
CA MET A 137 -0.73 19.76 -9.06
C MET A 137 -0.27 19.05 -10.31
N TYR A 138 0.99 19.24 -10.66
CA TYR A 138 1.69 18.43 -11.63
C TYR A 138 3.07 18.07 -11.11
N PHE A 139 3.61 16.96 -11.58
CA PHE A 139 4.98 16.59 -11.32
C PHE A 139 5.60 15.80 -12.47
N LYS A 140 6.93 15.79 -12.49
CA LYS A 140 7.73 14.86 -13.26
C LYS A 140 8.91 14.40 -12.40
N ASP A 141 9.11 13.09 -12.31
CA ASP A 141 10.25 12.45 -11.68
C ASP A 141 11.21 11.93 -12.74
N PHE A 142 12.37 12.59 -12.89
CA PHE A 142 13.35 12.23 -13.92
C PHE A 142 14.07 10.91 -13.63
N ALA A 143 14.21 10.54 -12.35
CA ALA A 143 14.84 9.27 -12.00
C ALA A 143 13.93 8.08 -12.32
N MET A 144 12.61 8.27 -12.28
CA MET A 144 11.65 7.23 -12.67
C MET A 144 11.43 7.20 -14.18
N GLU A 145 11.20 8.35 -14.83
CA GLU A 145 10.88 8.40 -16.27
C GLU A 145 12.06 7.99 -17.17
N ASP A 146 13.29 8.39 -16.80
CA ASP A 146 14.50 8.21 -17.61
C ASP A 146 15.53 7.26 -16.93
N GLY A 147 15.11 6.55 -15.87
CA GLY A 147 15.99 5.74 -15.03
C GLY A 147 16.53 4.47 -15.70
N ASP A 148 17.83 4.20 -15.50
CA ASP A 148 18.44 2.90 -15.83
C ASP A 148 18.41 2.01 -14.58
N PHE A 149 17.30 1.32 -14.37
CA PHE A 149 17.11 0.44 -13.20
C PHE A 149 18.11 -0.70 -13.22
N ALA A 150 18.72 -1.02 -12.07
CA ALA A 150 19.80 -2.01 -11.99
C ALA A 150 19.36 -3.44 -12.35
N TYR A 151 18.14 -3.84 -11.96
CA TYR A 151 17.65 -5.19 -12.18
C TYR A 151 17.28 -5.45 -13.64
N THR A 152 17.66 -6.62 -14.14
CA THR A 152 17.14 -7.18 -15.39
C THR A 152 16.67 -8.59 -15.07
N ASN A 153 15.41 -8.88 -15.37
CA ASN A 153 14.86 -10.21 -15.20
C ASN A 153 15.71 -11.21 -16.01
N PRO A 154 16.24 -12.27 -15.37
CA PRO A 154 17.28 -13.09 -15.96
C PRO A 154 16.77 -14.09 -17.01
N VAL A 155 15.45 -14.27 -17.13
CA VAL A 155 14.86 -15.19 -18.12
C VAL A 155 14.23 -14.46 -19.31
N SER A 156 13.72 -13.25 -19.13
CA SER A 156 13.15 -12.45 -20.22
C SER A 156 14.11 -11.38 -20.76
N GLY A 157 15.11 -10.98 -19.98
CA GLY A 157 15.95 -9.82 -20.27
C GLY A 157 15.25 -8.47 -20.13
N GLN A 158 14.02 -8.43 -19.61
CA GLN A 158 13.27 -7.19 -19.40
C GLN A 158 13.66 -6.49 -18.09
N LYS A 159 13.51 -5.17 -18.05
CA LYS A 159 13.62 -4.37 -16.82
C LYS A 159 12.29 -4.39 -16.08
N VAL A 160 12.32 -4.24 -14.75
CA VAL A 160 11.11 -3.97 -13.98
C VAL A 160 10.90 -2.47 -13.95
N ASP A 161 10.15 -1.96 -14.91
CA ASP A 161 9.89 -0.52 -15.08
C ASP A 161 8.62 -0.10 -14.30
N PRO A 162 8.75 0.78 -13.28
CA PRO A 162 7.61 1.33 -12.55
C PRO A 162 6.65 2.15 -13.44
N CYS A 163 7.11 2.64 -14.60
CA CYS A 163 6.34 3.43 -15.56
C CYS A 163 5.68 2.58 -16.67
N ALA A 164 5.80 1.25 -16.63
CA ALA A 164 5.35 0.37 -17.73
C ALA A 164 3.83 0.33 -17.94
N ASP A 165 3.04 0.72 -16.94
CA ASP A 165 1.58 0.85 -17.03
C ASP A 165 1.18 2.32 -16.91
N ASP A 166 0.15 2.74 -17.66
CA ASP A 166 -0.31 4.14 -17.67
C ASP A 166 -0.70 4.63 -16.27
N LYS A 167 -1.29 3.77 -15.42
CA LYS A 167 -1.69 4.15 -14.06
C LYS A 167 -0.52 4.30 -13.12
N THR A 168 0.49 3.43 -13.21
CA THR A 168 1.69 3.60 -12.37
C THR A 168 2.58 4.71 -12.90
N LYS A 169 2.58 4.98 -14.21
CA LYS A 169 3.22 6.16 -14.80
C LYS A 169 2.66 7.47 -14.24
N GLU A 170 1.33 7.59 -14.17
CA GLU A 170 0.61 8.70 -13.50
C GLU A 170 0.93 8.78 -11.99
N GLN A 171 1.35 7.67 -11.37
CA GLN A 171 1.63 7.62 -9.94
C GLN A 171 3.07 8.04 -9.60
N VAL A 172 4.08 7.48 -10.29
CA VAL A 172 5.49 7.62 -9.90
C VAL A 172 6.34 8.43 -10.87
N CYS A 173 5.95 8.56 -12.15
CA CYS A 173 6.82 9.15 -13.19
C CYS A 173 6.38 10.56 -13.58
N SER A 174 5.13 10.77 -13.97
CA SER A 174 4.64 12.11 -14.29
C SER A 174 3.12 12.18 -14.22
N ASP A 175 2.59 13.30 -13.72
CA ASP A 175 1.15 13.50 -13.63
C ASP A 175 0.75 14.97 -13.68
N LEU A 176 -0.51 15.21 -14.04
CA LEU A 176 -1.26 16.44 -13.83
C LEU A 176 -2.60 16.04 -13.21
N ARG A 177 -2.73 16.24 -11.89
CA ARG A 177 -3.92 15.81 -11.14
C ARG A 177 -4.67 16.99 -10.51
N LEU A 178 -5.99 16.92 -10.60
CA LEU A 178 -6.88 17.70 -9.76
C LEU A 178 -6.96 17.01 -8.39
N LEU A 179 -6.60 17.74 -7.34
CA LEU A 179 -6.75 17.30 -5.96
C LEU A 179 -8.17 17.68 -5.53
N ASP A 180 -8.33 18.82 -4.86
CA ASP A 180 -9.62 19.30 -4.38
C ASP A 180 -10.34 20.12 -5.45
N ALA A 181 -11.67 19.98 -5.53
CA ALA A 181 -12.53 20.85 -6.32
C ALA A 181 -13.95 20.80 -5.78
N PHE A 182 -14.35 21.83 -5.04
CA PHE A 182 -15.67 21.89 -4.43
C PHE A 182 -16.22 23.31 -4.37
N VAL A 183 -17.55 23.38 -4.38
CA VAL A 183 -18.28 24.59 -4.00
C VAL A 183 -18.70 24.50 -2.54
N TRP A 184 -18.78 25.64 -1.89
CA TRP A 184 -19.19 25.73 -0.49
C TRP A 184 -20.13 26.91 -0.27
N ALA A 185 -20.97 26.80 0.75
CA ALA A 185 -21.83 27.88 1.20
C ALA A 185 -22.11 27.78 2.70
N ASP A 186 -22.22 28.94 3.33
CA ASP A 186 -22.54 29.11 4.75
C ASP A 186 -23.91 29.77 4.91
N PHE A 187 -24.73 29.30 5.84
CA PHE A 187 -26.07 29.78 6.10
C PHE A 187 -26.26 30.05 7.59
N ASP A 188 -26.89 31.19 7.90
CA ASP A 188 -27.31 31.55 9.26
C ASP A 188 -28.76 31.11 9.48
N ILE A 189 -28.99 29.90 10.01
CA ILE A 189 -30.33 29.43 10.35
C ILE A 189 -30.75 29.98 11.73
N ASN A 190 -32.06 30.14 11.95
CA ASN A 190 -32.63 30.54 13.25
C ASN A 190 -32.03 31.87 13.78
N ASP A 191 -32.07 32.90 12.94
CA ASP A 191 -31.50 34.23 13.22
C ASP A 191 -29.99 34.20 13.56
N GLY A 192 -29.25 33.25 12.96
CA GLY A 192 -27.80 33.09 13.18
C GLY A 192 -27.44 32.34 14.46
N LYS A 193 -28.39 31.65 15.10
CA LYS A 193 -28.11 30.75 16.23
C LYS A 193 -27.64 29.38 15.79
N ASN A 194 -27.97 28.97 14.57
CA ASN A 194 -27.64 27.66 14.03
C ASN A 194 -26.88 27.85 12.71
N PRO A 195 -25.55 28.06 12.75
CA PRO A 195 -24.76 28.15 11.52
C PRO A 195 -24.74 26.80 10.81
N LEU A 196 -24.94 26.80 9.49
CA LEU A 196 -24.85 25.64 8.62
C LEU A 196 -23.80 25.90 7.54
N SER A 197 -22.78 25.06 7.46
CA SER A 197 -21.83 25.04 6.35
C SER A 197 -22.07 23.80 5.50
N VAL A 198 -22.04 23.95 4.17
CA VAL A 198 -22.13 22.82 3.23
C VAL A 198 -21.02 22.87 2.19
N ARG A 199 -20.59 21.70 1.73
CA ARG A 199 -19.60 21.52 0.66
C ARG A 199 -20.06 20.43 -0.30
N LEU A 200 -19.89 20.65 -1.60
CA LEU A 200 -20.18 19.67 -2.64
C LEU A 200 -19.06 19.64 -3.67
N GLY A 201 -18.49 18.45 -3.89
CA GLY A 201 -17.41 18.22 -4.85
C GLY A 201 -16.34 17.28 -4.29
N ARG A 202 -15.18 17.24 -4.96
CA ARG A 202 -14.02 16.47 -4.51
C ARG A 202 -13.31 17.19 -3.38
N GLN A 203 -13.22 16.55 -2.23
CA GLN A 203 -12.65 17.11 -1.01
C GLN A 203 -12.13 16.01 -0.09
N VAL A 204 -11.36 16.40 0.93
CA VAL A 204 -10.90 15.53 2.02
C VAL A 204 -11.61 15.95 3.30
N VAL A 205 -12.16 14.97 4.05
CA VAL A 205 -12.77 15.19 5.36
C VAL A 205 -11.93 14.50 6.42
N ASN A 206 -11.13 15.26 7.16
CA ASN A 206 -10.30 14.74 8.23
C ASN A 206 -11.07 14.71 9.55
N TRP A 207 -11.41 13.51 10.00
CA TRP A 207 -12.00 13.23 11.31
C TRP A 207 -11.02 12.44 12.17
N GLY A 208 -11.03 12.69 13.47
CA GLY A 208 -10.09 12.11 14.45
C GLY A 208 -9.10 13.12 15.00
N GLU A 209 -8.33 12.69 15.99
CA GLU A 209 -7.29 13.43 16.71
C GLU A 209 -5.89 12.84 16.50
N SER A 210 -5.79 11.62 15.94
CA SER A 210 -4.52 11.01 15.60
C SER A 210 -3.75 11.84 14.55
N THR A 211 -2.43 11.91 14.70
CA THR A 211 -1.56 12.71 13.83
C THR A 211 -0.40 11.93 13.22
N LEU A 212 0.10 10.89 13.91
CA LEU A 212 1.34 10.18 13.57
C LEU A 212 1.12 8.68 13.30
N ILE A 213 0.14 8.04 13.94
CA ILE A 213 -0.18 6.63 13.72
C ILE A 213 -1.50 6.56 12.93
N SER A 214 -1.44 5.97 11.74
CA SER A 214 -2.60 5.86 10.86
C SER A 214 -3.64 4.86 11.38
N HIS A 215 -4.70 4.63 10.61
CA HIS A 215 -5.77 3.67 10.94
C HIS A 215 -6.63 4.04 12.16
N GLY A 216 -6.56 5.30 12.57
CA GLY A 216 -7.48 5.95 13.51
C GLY A 216 -8.89 6.17 12.93
N ILE A 217 -9.61 7.19 13.40
CA ILE A 217 -10.97 7.51 12.90
C ILE A 217 -10.97 7.98 11.43
N ASN A 218 -9.84 8.49 10.94
CA ASN A 218 -9.70 8.99 9.58
C ASN A 218 -9.73 7.84 8.54
N VAL A 219 -10.62 7.96 7.55
CA VAL A 219 -10.83 6.94 6.50
C VAL A 219 -10.46 7.41 5.09
N ASN A 220 -9.79 8.55 4.91
CA ASN A 220 -9.48 9.06 3.56
C ASN A 220 -8.48 8.14 2.82
N PRO A 221 -8.60 8.00 1.48
CA PRO A 221 -7.58 7.33 0.69
C PRO A 221 -6.29 8.14 0.63
N VAL A 222 -5.17 7.44 0.51
CA VAL A 222 -3.82 8.03 0.55
C VAL A 222 -2.97 7.51 -0.60
N ASP A 223 -2.13 8.38 -1.14
CA ASP A 223 -1.06 8.06 -2.08
C ASP A 223 0.27 7.91 -1.30
N ILE A 224 0.70 6.66 -1.12
CA ILE A 224 1.86 6.34 -0.27
C ILE A 224 3.17 6.80 -0.93
N ASP A 225 3.28 6.76 -2.25
CA ASP A 225 4.47 7.24 -2.96
C ASP A 225 4.63 8.75 -2.80
N ARG A 226 3.53 9.51 -2.86
CA ARG A 226 3.58 10.96 -2.62
C ARG A 226 3.97 11.32 -1.19
N LEU A 227 3.62 10.51 -0.19
CA LEU A 227 4.07 10.72 1.20
C LEU A 227 5.59 10.56 1.37
N LYS A 228 6.22 9.71 0.56
CA LYS A 228 7.66 9.38 0.65
C LYS A 228 8.52 10.14 -0.36
N ALA A 229 7.90 10.95 -1.21
CA ALA A 229 8.60 11.79 -2.18
C ALA A 229 9.44 12.89 -1.49
N PRO A 230 10.56 13.32 -2.10
CA PRO A 230 11.32 14.44 -1.57
C PRO A 230 10.47 15.73 -1.58
N GLY A 231 10.45 16.43 -0.44
CA GLY A 231 9.63 17.64 -0.26
C GLY A 231 8.12 17.37 -0.23
N ALA A 232 7.68 16.14 0.08
CA ALA A 232 6.27 15.76 0.21
C ALA A 232 5.47 16.71 1.11
N GLU A 233 4.26 17.07 0.67
CA GLU A 233 3.30 17.82 1.48
C GLU A 233 2.06 16.95 1.75
N LEU A 234 1.52 17.02 2.96
CA LEU A 234 0.38 16.19 3.36
C LEU A 234 -0.86 16.39 2.45
N LYS A 235 -1.02 17.60 1.92
CA LYS A 235 -2.11 17.96 1.01
C LYS A 235 -2.03 17.29 -0.37
N GLU A 236 -0.86 16.75 -0.73
CA GLU A 236 -0.63 16.00 -1.98
C GLU A 236 -0.81 14.49 -1.78
N ALA A 237 -0.79 14.04 -0.53
CA ALA A 237 -0.88 12.64 -0.17
C ALA A 237 -2.32 12.14 -0.01
N PHE A 238 -3.22 12.95 0.55
CA PHE A 238 -4.62 12.56 0.60
C PHE A 238 -5.26 12.68 -0.77
N ILE A 239 -6.00 11.64 -1.17
CA ILE A 239 -6.69 11.58 -2.46
C ILE A 239 -8.12 12.09 -2.25
N PRO A 240 -8.51 13.26 -2.80
CA PRO A 240 -9.84 13.81 -2.58
C PRO A 240 -10.89 13.03 -3.37
N VAL A 241 -12.04 12.77 -2.74
CA VAL A 241 -13.15 12.03 -3.37
C VAL A 241 -14.42 12.88 -3.39
N GLY A 242 -15.26 12.63 -4.39
CA GLY A 242 -16.55 13.29 -4.56
C GLY A 242 -17.50 13.01 -3.41
N MET A 243 -17.90 14.07 -2.69
CA MET A 243 -18.84 13.95 -1.58
C MET A 243 -19.67 15.21 -1.36
N PHE A 244 -20.81 15.02 -0.70
CA PHE A 244 -21.53 16.07 0.00
C PHE A 244 -21.14 16.03 1.48
N TRP A 245 -20.79 17.19 2.05
CA TRP A 245 -20.51 17.36 3.47
C TRP A 245 -21.31 18.53 4.03
N ALA A 246 -21.79 18.41 5.27
CA ALA A 246 -22.49 19.46 5.98
C ALA A 246 -22.11 19.49 7.47
N SER A 247 -22.07 20.69 8.04
CA SER A 247 -21.84 20.94 9.47
C SER A 247 -22.88 21.93 10.00
N LEU A 248 -23.62 21.52 11.03
CA LEU A 248 -24.68 22.30 11.65
C LEU A 248 -24.38 22.52 13.13
N GLY A 249 -24.25 23.77 13.54
CA GLY A 249 -24.28 24.13 14.96
C GLY A 249 -25.69 23.95 15.53
N LEU A 250 -25.89 22.98 16.42
CA LEU A 250 -27.18 22.71 17.06
C LEU A 250 -27.42 23.63 18.27
N THR A 251 -26.37 23.87 19.05
CA THR A 251 -26.33 24.81 20.18
C THR A 251 -24.99 25.54 20.17
N ASP A 252 -24.75 26.42 21.14
CA ASP A 252 -23.45 27.11 21.29
C ASP A 252 -22.28 26.14 21.53
N ASN A 253 -22.56 24.91 21.99
CA ASN A 253 -21.57 23.91 22.39
C ASN A 253 -21.73 22.55 21.69
N VAL A 254 -22.69 22.39 20.78
CA VAL A 254 -22.97 21.10 20.13
C VAL A 254 -23.04 21.28 18.62
N THR A 255 -22.27 20.48 17.89
CA THR A 255 -22.20 20.49 16.42
C THR A 255 -22.50 19.11 15.88
N LEU A 256 -23.33 19.05 14.84
CA LEU A 256 -23.60 17.84 14.07
C LEU A 256 -22.97 17.99 12.68
N GLU A 257 -22.10 17.06 12.32
CA GLU A 257 -21.55 16.97 10.97
C GLU A 257 -21.99 15.67 10.31
N ALA A 258 -22.14 15.69 8.99
CA ALA A 258 -22.39 14.50 8.20
C ALA A 258 -21.76 14.61 6.81
N PHE A 259 -21.39 13.47 6.25
CA PHE A 259 -21.01 13.37 4.85
C PHE A 259 -21.68 12.18 4.16
N TYR A 260 -21.82 12.27 2.85
CA TYR A 260 -22.16 11.17 1.94
C TYR A 260 -21.20 11.22 0.75
N GLN A 261 -20.43 10.15 0.55
CA GLN A 261 -19.52 10.00 -0.59
C GLN A 261 -20.24 9.29 -1.74
N TYR A 262 -20.02 9.78 -2.95
CA TYR A 262 -20.58 9.23 -4.19
C TYR A 262 -19.48 8.82 -5.19
N GLU A 263 -18.24 8.82 -4.74
CA GLU A 263 -17.04 8.41 -5.47
C GLU A 263 -16.14 7.65 -4.50
N TRP A 264 -15.68 6.47 -4.91
CA TRP A 264 -14.70 5.68 -4.16
C TRP A 264 -13.31 5.80 -4.80
N HIS A 265 -12.27 5.66 -3.98
CA HIS A 265 -10.89 5.58 -4.46
C HIS A 265 -10.05 4.72 -3.51
N GLU A 266 -9.20 3.86 -4.07
CA GLU A 266 -8.24 3.04 -3.33
C GLU A 266 -7.07 3.88 -2.76
N THR A 267 -6.38 3.32 -1.77
CA THR A 267 -5.06 3.76 -1.35
C THR A 267 -4.06 3.29 -2.39
N ARG A 268 -3.29 4.22 -2.98
CA ARG A 268 -2.25 3.86 -3.94
C ARG A 268 -1.05 3.31 -3.20
N LEU A 269 -0.81 2.00 -3.36
CA LEU A 269 0.40 1.33 -2.89
C LEU A 269 1.58 1.68 -3.80
N PRO A 270 2.82 1.65 -3.29
CA PRO A 270 4.00 1.86 -4.12
C PRO A 270 4.00 0.99 -5.37
N ALA A 271 4.33 1.58 -6.52
CA ALA A 271 4.37 0.85 -7.79
C ALA A 271 5.46 -0.24 -7.77
N THR A 272 5.21 -1.38 -8.41
CA THR A 272 6.18 -2.48 -8.54
C THR A 272 7.47 -1.96 -9.16
N GLY A 273 8.61 -2.28 -8.53
CA GLY A 273 9.93 -1.78 -8.93
C GLY A 273 10.29 -0.38 -8.40
N SER A 274 9.38 0.34 -7.74
CA SER A 274 9.73 1.60 -7.05
C SER A 274 10.44 1.35 -5.72
N TYR A 275 11.25 2.30 -5.25
CA TYR A 275 12.15 2.11 -4.11
C TYR A 275 11.49 1.82 -2.76
N PHE A 276 10.19 2.05 -2.61
CA PHE A 276 9.47 1.66 -1.37
C PHE A 276 8.45 0.56 -1.61
N SER A 277 8.45 -0.05 -2.79
CA SER A 277 7.66 -1.25 -3.07
C SER A 277 8.18 -2.42 -2.28
N THR A 278 7.24 -3.13 -1.65
CA THR A 278 7.49 -4.37 -0.89
C THR A 278 6.57 -5.49 -1.36
N ASN A 279 5.86 -5.26 -2.47
CA ASN A 279 5.00 -6.23 -3.13
C ASN A 279 5.05 -5.98 -4.65
N ASP A 280 5.36 -7.02 -5.41
CA ASP A 280 5.64 -6.90 -6.85
C ASP A 280 4.44 -7.23 -7.75
N PHE A 281 3.28 -7.52 -7.16
CA PHE A 281 2.07 -7.81 -7.92
C PHE A 281 0.89 -6.91 -7.54
N ALA A 282 0.76 -6.41 -6.31
CA ALA A 282 -0.43 -5.72 -5.84
C ALA A 282 -0.72 -4.39 -6.58
N SER A 283 0.31 -3.64 -6.98
CA SER A 283 0.15 -2.39 -7.75
C SER A 283 -0.34 -2.65 -9.17
N GLU A 284 -0.88 -1.63 -9.84
CA GLU A 284 -1.44 -1.76 -11.20
C GLU A 284 -0.49 -2.45 -12.20
N ASN A 285 0.78 -2.03 -12.31
CA ASN A 285 1.79 -2.64 -13.18
C ASN A 285 2.27 -4.04 -12.75
N GLY A 286 1.85 -4.54 -11.58
CA GLY A 286 2.31 -5.82 -11.03
C GLY A 286 1.91 -7.05 -11.85
N TYR A 287 0.98 -6.92 -12.80
CA TYR A 287 0.68 -8.00 -13.75
C TYR A 287 1.91 -8.40 -14.60
N ASN A 288 2.87 -7.49 -14.79
CA ASN A 288 4.09 -7.78 -15.53
C ASN A 288 5.01 -8.77 -14.81
N GLN A 289 5.00 -8.80 -13.47
CA GLN A 289 5.87 -9.70 -12.69
C GLN A 289 5.20 -11.04 -12.37
N ASN A 290 3.91 -11.22 -12.67
CA ASN A 290 3.10 -12.35 -12.20
C ASN A 290 3.19 -12.52 -10.66
N ILE A 291 2.59 -13.59 -10.15
CA ILE A 291 2.72 -14.00 -8.75
C ILE A 291 3.58 -15.26 -8.72
N GLN A 292 4.79 -15.17 -8.19
CA GLN A 292 5.74 -16.26 -8.15
C GLN A 292 5.31 -17.32 -7.13
N LEU A 293 5.32 -18.59 -7.57
CA LEU A 293 5.03 -19.76 -6.73
C LEU A 293 6.30 -20.60 -6.51
N GLY A 294 6.21 -21.54 -5.57
CA GLY A 294 7.26 -22.54 -5.37
C GLY A 294 8.47 -22.03 -4.59
N PHE A 295 8.30 -20.96 -3.80
CA PHE A 295 9.24 -20.59 -2.75
C PHE A 295 10.66 -20.32 -3.26
N THR A 296 10.80 -19.57 -4.35
CA THR A 296 12.07 -19.29 -5.07
C THR A 296 12.75 -20.51 -5.68
N ALA A 297 12.06 -21.65 -5.84
CA ALA A 297 12.61 -22.82 -6.52
C ALA A 297 12.77 -22.65 -8.05
N ASN A 298 12.26 -21.55 -8.60
CA ASN A 298 12.26 -21.23 -10.02
C ASN A 298 12.80 -19.81 -10.19
N PRO A 299 13.33 -19.43 -11.38
CA PRO A 299 13.60 -18.03 -11.65
C PRO A 299 12.32 -17.22 -11.52
N ASP A 300 12.49 -15.91 -11.35
CA ASP A 300 11.42 -14.95 -11.44
C ASP A 300 10.83 -14.93 -12.87
N ILE A 301 9.63 -15.52 -13.03
CA ILE A 301 8.98 -15.69 -14.34
C ILE A 301 8.00 -14.54 -14.55
N ASP A 302 8.45 -13.53 -15.28
CA ASP A 302 7.64 -12.39 -15.68
C ASP A 302 6.67 -12.74 -16.82
N LEU A 303 5.77 -11.81 -17.14
CA LEU A 303 4.77 -11.99 -18.20
C LEU A 303 5.42 -12.18 -19.57
N ALA A 304 6.53 -11.49 -19.84
CA ALA A 304 7.23 -11.57 -21.12
C ALA A 304 7.75 -13.00 -21.36
N HIS A 305 8.47 -13.58 -20.40
CA HIS A 305 8.95 -14.95 -20.49
C HIS A 305 7.81 -15.95 -20.56
N LEU A 306 6.77 -15.79 -19.73
CA LEU A 306 5.62 -16.70 -19.71
C LEU A 306 4.89 -16.74 -21.05
N THR A 307 4.54 -15.56 -21.59
CA THR A 307 3.81 -15.47 -22.87
C THR A 307 4.67 -15.94 -24.03
N GLU A 308 5.97 -15.63 -24.06
CA GLU A 308 6.91 -16.17 -25.05
C GLU A 308 6.96 -17.70 -24.99
N ALA A 309 7.11 -18.28 -23.80
CA ALA A 309 7.21 -19.72 -23.64
C ALA A 309 5.92 -20.46 -24.06
N LEU A 310 4.75 -19.90 -23.71
CA LEU A 310 3.45 -20.48 -24.06
C LEU A 310 3.12 -20.28 -25.55
N ASN A 311 3.42 -19.13 -26.14
CA ASN A 311 3.24 -18.90 -27.58
C ASN A 311 4.11 -19.84 -28.42
N ASN A 312 5.30 -20.22 -27.92
CA ASN A 312 6.19 -21.18 -28.57
C ASN A 312 5.91 -22.65 -28.18
N LEU A 313 4.93 -22.92 -27.31
CA LEU A 313 4.69 -24.27 -26.75
C LEU A 313 4.48 -25.33 -27.83
N HIS A 314 3.65 -25.05 -28.82
CA HIS A 314 3.36 -26.00 -29.90
C HIS A 314 4.59 -26.27 -30.79
N ALA A 315 5.34 -25.22 -31.13
CA ALA A 315 6.57 -25.35 -31.90
C ALA A 315 7.63 -26.16 -31.13
N ASN A 316 7.79 -25.90 -29.83
CA ASN A 316 8.69 -26.63 -28.94
C ASN A 316 8.29 -28.11 -28.82
N TRP A 317 6.99 -28.40 -28.72
CA TRP A 317 6.47 -29.75 -28.69
C TRP A 317 6.78 -30.53 -29.97
N MET A 318 6.53 -29.91 -31.14
CA MET A 318 6.86 -30.50 -32.44
C MET A 318 8.37 -30.75 -32.58
N GLY A 319 9.21 -29.80 -32.17
CA GLY A 319 10.66 -29.97 -32.14
C GLY A 319 11.09 -31.13 -31.24
N ALA A 320 10.48 -31.27 -30.06
CA ALA A 320 10.77 -32.36 -29.13
C ALA A 320 10.36 -33.74 -29.68
N LEU A 321 9.21 -33.84 -30.34
CA LEU A 321 8.80 -35.09 -31.03
C LEU A 321 9.74 -35.44 -32.18
N ALA A 322 10.11 -34.45 -33.00
CA ALA A 322 11.05 -34.65 -34.10
C ALA A 322 12.43 -35.11 -33.59
N ALA A 323 12.90 -34.57 -32.45
CA ALA A 323 14.13 -35.00 -31.80
C ALA A 323 14.08 -36.46 -31.29
N GLN A 324 12.88 -37.00 -31.03
CA GLN A 324 12.66 -38.41 -30.73
C GLN A 324 12.59 -39.30 -32.00
N GLY A 325 12.71 -38.70 -33.20
CA GLY A 325 12.63 -39.40 -34.49
C GLY A 325 11.20 -39.64 -34.98
N LEU A 326 10.21 -38.95 -34.42
CA LEU A 326 8.81 -39.05 -34.83
C LEU A 326 8.50 -38.14 -36.03
N ASP A 327 7.70 -38.63 -36.98
CA ASP A 327 7.25 -37.83 -38.12
C ASP A 327 6.13 -36.89 -37.70
N VAL A 328 6.51 -35.63 -37.45
CA VAL A 328 5.60 -34.58 -37.02
C VAL A 328 4.68 -34.07 -38.14
N THR A 329 4.83 -34.56 -39.37
CA THR A 329 3.87 -34.29 -40.45
C THR A 329 2.70 -35.25 -40.48
N ASP A 330 2.78 -36.38 -39.75
CA ASP A 330 1.71 -37.37 -39.64
C ASP A 330 0.72 -36.99 -38.52
N PRO A 331 -0.56 -36.69 -38.84
CA PRO A 331 -1.56 -36.38 -37.83
C PRO A 331 -1.78 -37.50 -36.81
N ASN A 332 -1.53 -38.77 -37.17
CA ASN A 332 -1.68 -39.90 -36.25
C ASN A 332 -0.60 -39.89 -35.16
N VAL A 333 0.61 -39.40 -35.48
CA VAL A 333 1.68 -39.21 -34.50
C VAL A 333 1.30 -38.11 -33.52
N LEU A 334 0.82 -36.98 -34.03
CA LEU A 334 0.42 -35.82 -33.22
C LEU A 334 -0.78 -36.11 -32.31
N GLN A 335 -1.67 -37.01 -32.73
CA GLN A 335 -2.85 -37.43 -31.97
C GLN A 335 -2.59 -38.66 -31.08
N SER A 336 -1.37 -39.22 -31.09
CA SER A 336 -1.03 -40.34 -30.23
C SER A 336 -1.08 -39.94 -28.75
N GLU A 337 -1.47 -40.89 -27.89
CA GLU A 337 -1.57 -40.66 -26.45
C GLU A 337 -0.26 -40.16 -25.84
N ALA A 338 0.88 -40.71 -26.29
CA ALA A 338 2.20 -40.28 -25.85
C ALA A 338 2.52 -38.83 -26.23
N ALA A 339 2.23 -38.44 -27.48
CA ALA A 339 2.49 -37.07 -27.96
C ALA A 339 1.61 -36.05 -27.23
N VAL A 340 0.32 -36.34 -27.04
CA VAL A 340 -0.61 -35.47 -26.30
C VAL A 340 -0.23 -35.39 -24.82
N SER A 341 0.13 -36.51 -24.19
CA SER A 341 0.60 -36.53 -22.79
C SER A 341 1.87 -35.71 -22.61
N GLN A 342 2.79 -35.75 -23.58
CA GLN A 342 3.97 -34.89 -23.58
C GLN A 342 3.57 -33.41 -23.67
N LEU A 343 2.71 -33.01 -24.62
CA LEU A 343 2.23 -31.62 -24.73
C LEU A 343 1.57 -31.12 -23.43
N THR A 344 0.71 -31.95 -22.82
CA THR A 344 0.10 -31.64 -21.53
C THR A 344 1.15 -31.43 -20.43
N SER A 345 2.16 -32.30 -20.34
CA SER A 345 3.24 -32.16 -19.36
C SER A 345 4.07 -30.89 -19.58
N MET A 346 4.33 -30.56 -20.85
CA MET A 346 5.02 -29.32 -21.24
C MET A 346 4.23 -28.07 -20.83
N TYR A 347 2.90 -28.09 -21.00
CA TYR A 347 2.02 -26.99 -20.57
C TYR A 347 1.98 -26.82 -19.05
N LEU A 348 1.79 -27.91 -18.31
CA LEU A 348 1.69 -27.90 -16.84
C LEU A 348 2.97 -27.44 -16.12
N ALA A 349 4.08 -27.30 -16.84
CA ALA A 349 5.33 -26.81 -16.31
C ALA A 349 5.29 -25.34 -15.84
N TYR A 350 4.35 -24.52 -16.34
CA TYR A 350 4.21 -23.10 -15.95
C TYR A 350 3.09 -22.80 -14.94
N PRO A 351 1.86 -23.34 -15.07
CA PRO A 351 0.80 -23.15 -14.08
C PRO A 351 1.12 -23.59 -12.65
N THR A 352 2.16 -24.42 -12.49
CA THR A 352 2.65 -24.91 -11.18
C THR A 352 3.79 -24.06 -10.61
N LYS A 353 4.21 -23.00 -11.33
CA LYS A 353 5.35 -22.13 -10.97
C LYS A 353 4.95 -20.67 -10.81
N VAL A 354 3.90 -20.22 -11.48
CA VAL A 354 3.39 -18.85 -11.37
C VAL A 354 1.87 -18.84 -11.33
N ALA A 355 1.31 -17.91 -10.56
CA ALA A 355 -0.07 -17.48 -10.65
C ALA A 355 -0.13 -16.16 -11.44
N LEU A 356 -1.27 -15.88 -12.06
CA LEU A 356 -1.46 -14.72 -12.92
C LEU A 356 -2.14 -13.59 -12.15
N LYS A 357 -1.76 -12.35 -12.40
CA LYS A 357 -2.56 -11.19 -12.01
C LYS A 357 -3.05 -10.49 -13.28
N GLY A 358 -4.35 -10.26 -13.42
CA GLY A 358 -4.88 -9.54 -14.58
C GLY A 358 -4.50 -8.06 -14.60
N LYS A 359 -4.41 -7.48 -15.81
CA LYS A 359 -4.24 -6.04 -16.02
C LYS A 359 -5.56 -5.29 -15.76
N GLY A 360 -5.49 -4.17 -15.03
CA GLY A 360 -6.66 -3.34 -14.72
C GLY A 360 -7.81 -4.15 -14.10
N HIS A 361 -9.03 -3.96 -14.59
CA HIS A 361 -10.25 -4.62 -14.08
C HIS A 361 -10.23 -6.15 -14.10
N ASN A 362 -9.35 -6.79 -14.89
CA ASN A 362 -9.22 -8.25 -14.88
C ASN A 362 -8.48 -8.77 -13.63
N GLY A 363 -7.72 -7.91 -12.94
CA GLY A 363 -6.97 -8.26 -11.73
C GLY A 363 -7.56 -7.67 -10.44
N LYS A 364 -8.68 -6.96 -10.50
CA LYS A 364 -9.28 -6.30 -9.35
C LYS A 364 -10.80 -6.33 -9.35
N LYS A 365 -11.37 -6.30 -8.15
CA LYS A 365 -12.79 -6.15 -7.86
C LYS A 365 -12.97 -4.92 -6.97
N GLU A 366 -13.35 -3.83 -7.62
CA GLU A 366 -13.64 -2.55 -6.98
C GLU A 366 -15.03 -2.58 -6.32
N PRO A 367 -15.23 -1.83 -5.23
CA PRO A 367 -16.55 -1.65 -4.65
C PRO A 367 -17.34 -0.63 -5.48
N GLN A 368 -18.62 -0.48 -5.15
CA GLN A 368 -19.46 0.60 -5.65
C GLN A 368 -18.96 1.96 -5.14
N ASP A 369 -19.18 2.99 -5.94
CA ASP A 369 -18.83 4.36 -5.54
C ASP A 369 -19.68 4.90 -4.37
N GLY A 370 -20.94 4.46 -4.27
CA GLY A 370 -21.92 4.92 -3.28
C GLY A 370 -21.91 4.13 -1.98
N GLY A 371 -22.89 4.36 -1.09
CA GLY A 371 -23.04 3.57 0.15
C GLY A 371 -22.15 4.03 1.32
N GLN A 372 -21.26 4.99 1.10
CA GLN A 372 -20.32 5.48 2.10
C GLN A 372 -20.79 6.79 2.72
N PHE A 373 -20.89 6.84 4.05
CA PHE A 373 -21.38 8.01 4.77
C PHE A 373 -20.84 8.04 6.20
N GLY A 374 -20.89 9.22 6.81
CA GLY A 374 -20.47 9.38 8.19
C GLY A 374 -21.28 10.45 8.91
N ILE A 375 -21.40 10.30 10.22
CA ILE A 375 -22.00 11.27 11.13
C ILE A 375 -21.04 11.51 12.30
N ARG A 376 -20.84 12.76 12.66
CA ARG A 376 -20.08 13.19 13.83
C ARG A 376 -20.93 14.09 14.72
N LEU A 377 -20.96 13.81 16.02
CA LEU A 377 -21.53 14.69 17.04
C LEU A 377 -20.40 15.25 17.90
N GLY A 378 -20.09 16.53 17.72
CA GLY A 378 -19.11 17.26 18.52
C GLY A 378 -19.77 17.98 19.70
N MET A 379 -19.11 17.95 20.86
CA MET A 379 -19.54 18.63 22.08
C MET A 379 -18.36 19.38 22.71
N PHE A 380 -18.51 20.68 22.90
CA PHE A 380 -17.57 21.51 23.65
C PHE A 380 -18.02 21.62 25.11
N ALA A 381 -17.12 21.32 26.05
CA ALA A 381 -17.39 21.31 27.49
C ALA A 381 -16.48 22.31 28.22
N PRO A 382 -16.89 23.59 28.33
CA PRO A 382 -16.14 24.63 29.05
C PRO A 382 -15.82 24.25 30.49
N GLU A 383 -16.74 23.57 31.17
CA GLU A 383 -16.62 23.17 32.57
C GLU A 383 -15.57 22.08 32.79
N LEU A 384 -15.16 21.39 31.73
CA LEU A 384 -14.12 20.37 31.74
C LEU A 384 -12.83 20.92 31.13
N ASN A 385 -12.45 22.16 31.50
CA ASN A 385 -11.21 22.79 31.02
C ASN A 385 -11.19 22.91 29.48
N ASP A 386 -12.28 23.47 28.93
CA ASP A 386 -12.45 23.68 27.48
C ASP A 386 -12.23 22.40 26.65
N THR A 387 -12.65 21.23 27.17
CA THR A 387 -12.47 19.95 26.49
C THR A 387 -13.50 19.78 25.38
N GLU A 388 -13.04 19.32 24.22
CA GLU A 388 -13.90 18.88 23.13
C GLU A 388 -14.02 17.37 23.15
N PHE A 389 -15.24 16.86 22.98
CA PHE A 389 -15.54 15.46 22.76
C PHE A 389 -16.20 15.30 21.40
N ALA A 390 -15.98 14.17 20.75
CA ALA A 390 -16.74 13.81 19.56
C ALA A 390 -17.08 12.33 19.51
N LEU A 391 -18.27 12.04 19.00
CA LEU A 391 -18.75 10.69 18.69
C LEU A 391 -18.90 10.54 17.18
N TYR A 392 -18.52 9.39 16.66
CA TYR A 392 -18.48 9.13 15.22
C TYR A 392 -19.18 7.82 14.89
N TYR A 393 -19.88 7.82 13.76
CA TYR A 393 -20.31 6.61 13.06
C TYR A 393 -19.99 6.79 11.58
N ILE A 394 -19.31 5.81 10.97
CA ILE A 394 -18.92 5.83 9.55
C ILE A 394 -19.22 4.46 8.94
N ASN A 395 -19.88 4.43 7.78
CA ASN A 395 -19.90 3.28 6.88
C ASN A 395 -18.99 3.60 5.68
N TYR A 396 -17.98 2.77 5.42
CA TYR A 396 -17.05 2.99 4.31
C TYR A 396 -16.63 1.66 3.66
N HIS A 397 -16.09 1.72 2.45
CA HIS A 397 -15.54 0.55 1.78
C HIS A 397 -14.04 0.49 1.97
N ALA A 398 -13.47 -0.72 2.03
CA ALA A 398 -12.03 -0.90 2.15
C ALA A 398 -11.30 -0.08 1.08
N ARG A 399 -10.25 0.64 1.48
CA ARG A 399 -9.37 1.38 0.56
C ARG A 399 -8.02 0.72 0.42
N ARG A 400 -7.72 -0.28 1.24
CA ARG A 400 -6.45 -1.00 1.23
C ARG A 400 -6.71 -2.35 0.57
N PRO A 401 -5.85 -2.78 -0.36
CA PRO A 401 -6.10 -3.98 -1.14
C PRO A 401 -5.98 -5.23 -0.27
N LEU A 402 -6.84 -6.20 -0.56
CA LEU A 402 -6.70 -7.58 -0.09
C LEU A 402 -6.58 -8.49 -1.30
N ILE A 403 -5.95 -9.64 -1.13
CA ILE A 403 -5.69 -10.60 -2.18
C ILE A 403 -6.59 -11.81 -1.95
N SER A 404 -7.44 -12.09 -2.92
CA SER A 404 -8.15 -13.36 -3.11
C SER A 404 -7.61 -14.07 -4.35
N GLY A 405 -8.02 -15.30 -4.62
CA GLY A 405 -7.50 -16.04 -5.79
C GLY A 405 -8.50 -16.98 -6.43
N LYS A 406 -8.56 -17.00 -7.76
CA LYS A 406 -9.23 -18.07 -8.51
C LYS A 406 -8.33 -19.29 -8.54
N ALA A 407 -8.81 -20.42 -8.02
CA ALA A 407 -8.05 -21.66 -7.95
C ALA A 407 -7.77 -22.23 -9.35
N SER A 408 -6.58 -22.81 -9.52
CA SER A 408 -6.17 -23.55 -10.71
C SER A 408 -7.18 -24.63 -11.10
N ASN A 409 -7.38 -24.82 -12.40
CA ASN A 409 -8.19 -25.92 -12.92
C ASN A 409 -7.36 -26.92 -13.73
N PHE A 410 -6.87 -27.96 -13.04
CA PHE A 410 -6.08 -29.04 -13.63
C PHE A 410 -6.92 -30.21 -14.18
N THR A 411 -8.23 -30.02 -14.38
CA THR A 411 -9.04 -31.04 -15.06
C THR A 411 -8.60 -31.20 -16.50
N ARG A 412 -8.73 -32.42 -17.04
CA ARG A 412 -8.38 -32.70 -18.45
C ARG A 412 -9.08 -31.76 -19.43
N ASP A 413 -10.35 -31.46 -19.20
CA ASP A 413 -11.14 -30.60 -20.09
C ASP A 413 -10.62 -29.16 -20.08
N ALA A 414 -10.26 -28.62 -18.91
CA ALA A 414 -9.68 -27.28 -18.79
C ALA A 414 -8.32 -27.19 -19.48
N ILE A 415 -7.44 -28.18 -19.27
CA ILE A 415 -6.13 -28.25 -19.94
C ILE A 415 -6.28 -28.31 -21.46
N VAL A 416 -7.21 -29.12 -21.97
CA VAL A 416 -7.48 -29.20 -23.41
C VAL A 416 -8.03 -27.88 -23.95
N ALA A 417 -8.90 -27.20 -23.20
CA ALA A 417 -9.40 -25.88 -23.56
C ALA A 417 -8.27 -24.85 -23.66
N ASP A 418 -7.36 -24.83 -22.68
CA ASP A 418 -6.22 -23.92 -22.65
C ASP A 418 -5.23 -24.19 -23.80
N LEU A 419 -4.91 -25.47 -24.08
CA LEU A 419 -4.05 -25.84 -25.21
C LEU A 419 -4.66 -25.41 -26.56
N ASN A 420 -5.97 -25.61 -26.73
CA ASN A 420 -6.69 -25.13 -27.92
C ASN A 420 -6.67 -23.59 -27.98
N TYR A 421 -6.82 -22.91 -26.84
CA TYR A 421 -6.78 -21.46 -26.79
C TYR A 421 -5.41 -20.92 -27.22
N ILE A 422 -4.32 -21.48 -26.68
CA ILE A 422 -2.93 -21.13 -27.03
C ILE A 422 -2.64 -21.41 -28.51
N GLN A 423 -3.15 -22.51 -29.06
CA GLN A 423 -2.93 -22.82 -30.48
C GLN A 423 -3.60 -21.81 -31.42
N ASN A 424 -4.72 -21.22 -31.01
CA ASN A 424 -5.53 -20.34 -31.85
C ASN A 424 -5.34 -18.84 -31.55
N ASN A 425 -4.58 -18.48 -30.52
CA ASN A 425 -4.38 -17.09 -30.10
C ASN A 425 -2.92 -16.85 -29.74
N THR A 426 -2.42 -15.65 -30.05
CA THR A 426 -1.16 -15.17 -29.46
C THR A 426 -1.46 -14.57 -28.09
N LEU A 427 -0.83 -15.11 -27.06
CA LEU A 427 -0.96 -14.60 -25.70
C LEU A 427 -0.24 -13.27 -25.52
N ASN A 428 -0.87 -12.36 -24.78
CA ASN A 428 -0.38 -11.04 -24.41
C ASN A 428 -0.95 -10.62 -23.03
N ASP A 429 -0.69 -9.37 -22.62
CA ASP A 429 -1.13 -8.80 -21.34
C ASP A 429 -2.65 -8.64 -21.18
N GLU A 430 -3.42 -8.71 -22.27
CA GLU A 430 -4.87 -8.58 -22.23
C GLU A 430 -5.60 -9.92 -22.10
N ASN A 431 -4.98 -11.02 -22.54
CA ASN A 431 -5.69 -12.30 -22.73
C ASN A 431 -5.08 -13.51 -22.00
N PHE A 432 -3.90 -13.39 -21.40
CA PHE A 432 -3.23 -14.51 -20.72
C PHE A 432 -4.01 -15.05 -19.52
N THR A 433 -4.84 -14.24 -18.88
CA THR A 433 -5.75 -14.65 -17.80
C THR A 433 -6.97 -15.46 -18.28
N ASN A 434 -7.12 -15.71 -19.58
CA ASN A 434 -8.15 -16.61 -20.09
C ASN A 434 -7.80 -18.10 -19.88
N LEU A 435 -6.57 -18.40 -19.46
CA LEU A 435 -6.10 -19.75 -19.17
C LEU A 435 -6.62 -20.21 -17.81
N ASN A 436 -7.21 -21.41 -17.79
CA ASN A 436 -7.92 -21.97 -16.63
C ASN A 436 -6.99 -22.75 -15.69
N ALA A 437 -5.90 -23.33 -16.18
CA ALA A 437 -5.01 -24.13 -15.35
C ALA A 437 -4.18 -23.28 -14.37
N PHE A 438 -3.98 -21.99 -14.68
CA PHE A 438 -3.27 -21.09 -13.78
C PHE A 438 -4.17 -20.63 -12.64
N THR A 439 -3.59 -20.55 -11.44
CA THR A 439 -4.17 -19.77 -10.35
C THR A 439 -4.16 -18.29 -10.75
N GLN A 440 -5.19 -17.54 -10.41
CA GLN A 440 -5.27 -16.11 -10.73
C GLN A 440 -5.50 -15.28 -9.47
N GLY A 441 -4.59 -14.37 -9.15
CA GLY A 441 -4.74 -13.42 -8.06
C GLY A 441 -5.75 -12.33 -8.41
N LEU A 442 -6.57 -11.96 -7.43
CA LEU A 442 -7.59 -10.93 -7.51
C LEU A 442 -7.43 -9.96 -6.34
N ILE A 443 -7.28 -8.68 -6.64
CA ILE A 443 -7.30 -7.63 -5.62
C ILE A 443 -8.75 -7.26 -5.29
N GLU A 444 -9.15 -7.37 -4.04
CA GLU A 444 -10.50 -7.07 -3.57
C GLU A 444 -10.53 -5.94 -2.54
N TYR A 445 -11.63 -5.18 -2.57
CA TYR A 445 -11.92 -4.08 -1.64
C TYR A 445 -13.30 -4.28 -1.02
N PRO A 446 -13.42 -5.01 0.11
CA PRO A 446 -14.72 -5.31 0.71
C PRO A 446 -15.53 -4.07 1.08
N GLU A 447 -16.84 -4.15 0.88
CA GLU A 447 -17.80 -3.08 1.16
C GLU A 447 -18.26 -3.07 2.62
N ASP A 448 -18.92 -1.98 3.03
CA ASP A 448 -19.65 -1.82 4.30
C ASP A 448 -18.87 -2.14 5.59
N ILE A 449 -17.69 -1.55 5.77
CA ILE A 449 -17.00 -1.53 7.07
C ILE A 449 -17.64 -0.44 7.94
N LYS A 450 -18.06 -0.82 9.16
CA LYS A 450 -18.70 0.12 10.10
C LYS A 450 -17.69 0.53 11.16
N LEU A 451 -17.50 1.83 11.34
CA LEU A 451 -16.59 2.40 12.33
C LEU A 451 -17.38 3.22 13.35
N TYR A 452 -17.17 2.92 14.62
CA TYR A 452 -17.67 3.66 15.77
C TYR A 452 -16.48 4.34 16.46
N GLY A 453 -16.50 5.67 16.54
CA GLY A 453 -15.39 6.44 17.07
C GLY A 453 -15.78 7.27 18.27
N LEU A 454 -14.82 7.47 19.17
CA LEU A 454 -14.86 8.49 20.22
C LEU A 454 -13.55 9.24 20.20
N SER A 455 -13.57 10.56 20.31
CA SER A 455 -12.37 11.35 20.54
C SER A 455 -12.56 12.40 21.61
N PHE A 456 -11.44 12.86 22.16
CA PHE A 456 -11.39 14.04 23.00
C PHE A 456 -10.12 14.86 22.74
N ASN A 457 -10.20 16.15 23.02
CA ASN A 457 -9.06 17.07 22.95
C ASN A 457 -9.15 18.09 24.08
N THR A 458 -8.06 18.30 24.81
CA THR A 458 -7.98 19.20 25.97
C THR A 458 -6.57 19.77 26.14
N ALA A 459 -6.40 20.66 27.11
CA ALA A 459 -5.10 21.21 27.50
C ALA A 459 -4.73 20.85 28.95
N ILE A 460 -3.66 20.10 29.18
CA ILE A 460 -3.13 19.83 30.52
C ILE A 460 -1.97 20.80 30.79
N GLY A 461 -2.30 21.92 31.44
CA GLY A 461 -1.35 23.03 31.61
C GLY A 461 -1.00 23.64 30.25
N GLU A 462 0.27 23.56 29.87
CA GLU A 462 0.78 24.05 28.56
C GLU A 462 0.82 22.94 27.50
N THR A 463 0.40 21.71 27.84
CA THR A 463 0.42 20.56 26.94
C THR A 463 -0.96 20.37 26.30
N ALA A 464 -1.03 20.40 24.96
CA ALA A 464 -2.22 19.93 24.25
C ALA A 464 -2.24 18.40 24.31
N PHE A 465 -3.36 17.83 24.75
CA PHE A 465 -3.52 16.39 24.94
C PHE A 465 -4.83 15.93 24.31
N SER A 466 -4.73 14.95 23.42
CA SER A 466 -5.88 14.37 22.75
C SER A 466 -5.82 12.84 22.79
N GLY A 467 -6.97 12.22 22.59
CA GLY A 467 -7.05 10.79 22.42
C GLY A 467 -8.24 10.39 21.58
N GLU A 468 -8.12 9.24 20.93
CA GLU A 468 -9.20 8.65 20.16
C GLU A 468 -9.28 7.14 20.32
N PHE A 469 -10.50 6.64 20.23
CA PHE A 469 -10.86 5.24 20.20
C PHE A 469 -11.64 4.97 18.92
N ALA A 470 -11.25 3.95 18.17
CA ALA A 470 -11.95 3.47 16.98
C ALA A 470 -12.27 1.99 17.14
N TYR A 471 -13.55 1.63 17.00
CA TYR A 471 -14.02 0.26 16.88
C TYR A 471 -14.49 0.03 15.45
N ARG A 472 -13.96 -0.98 14.78
CA ARG A 472 -14.42 -1.40 13.45
C ARG A 472 -15.13 -2.74 13.55
N GLU A 473 -16.33 -2.80 12.98
CA GLU A 473 -17.07 -4.03 12.74
C GLU A 473 -16.83 -4.45 11.29
N ASP A 474 -16.62 -5.76 11.10
CA ASP A 474 -16.32 -6.36 9.80
C ASP A 474 -15.04 -5.80 9.13
N GLU A 475 -13.95 -5.58 9.87
CA GLU A 475 -12.69 -5.22 9.23
C GLU A 475 -12.08 -6.44 8.50
N PRO A 476 -11.79 -6.33 7.19
CA PRO A 476 -11.15 -7.41 6.46
C PRO A 476 -9.65 -7.48 6.78
N LEU A 477 -9.20 -8.66 7.21
CA LEU A 477 -7.81 -8.99 7.49
C LEU A 477 -7.34 -10.10 6.55
N GLN A 478 -6.16 -9.91 5.96
CA GLN A 478 -5.59 -10.79 4.95
C GLN A 478 -5.21 -12.15 5.58
N ILE A 479 -5.72 -13.23 4.98
CA ILE A 479 -5.26 -14.59 5.26
C ILE A 479 -3.83 -14.72 4.73
N ASP A 480 -2.98 -15.46 5.46
CA ASP A 480 -1.60 -15.75 5.05
C ASP A 480 -1.55 -16.17 3.58
N ASP A 481 -0.73 -15.46 2.79
CA ASP A 481 -0.77 -15.58 1.34
C ASP A 481 -0.35 -16.98 0.88
N VAL A 482 0.56 -17.64 1.59
CA VAL A 482 1.00 -19.01 1.32
C VAL A 482 -0.15 -20.01 1.45
N GLU A 483 -1.05 -19.83 2.41
CA GLU A 483 -2.22 -20.69 2.57
C GLU A 483 -3.18 -20.58 1.36
N LEU A 484 -3.28 -19.38 0.78
CA LEU A 484 -4.01 -19.14 -0.47
C LEU A 484 -3.29 -19.76 -1.67
N LEU A 485 -1.96 -19.73 -1.72
CA LEU A 485 -1.19 -20.40 -2.77
C LEU A 485 -1.36 -21.93 -2.69
N TYR A 486 -1.40 -22.49 -1.49
CA TYR A 486 -1.63 -23.92 -1.26
C TYR A 486 -3.02 -24.35 -1.71
N ALA A 487 -4.06 -23.64 -1.27
CA ALA A 487 -5.43 -23.92 -1.68
C ALA A 487 -5.65 -23.68 -3.19
N GLY A 488 -5.06 -22.61 -3.71
CA GLY A 488 -5.23 -22.15 -5.09
C GLY A 488 -4.56 -23.03 -6.12
N MET A 489 -3.35 -23.57 -5.83
CA MET A 489 -2.57 -24.33 -6.81
C MET A 489 -2.27 -25.76 -6.36
N LEU A 490 -1.64 -25.95 -5.19
CA LEU A 490 -1.13 -27.27 -4.80
C LEU A 490 -2.26 -28.27 -4.56
N GLU A 491 -3.27 -27.91 -3.78
CA GLU A 491 -4.40 -28.82 -3.51
C GLU A 491 -5.22 -29.12 -4.77
N GLN A 492 -5.20 -28.23 -5.76
CA GLN A 492 -5.83 -28.50 -7.06
C GLN A 492 -5.11 -29.62 -7.83
N LEU A 493 -3.81 -29.80 -7.64
CA LEU A 493 -3.08 -30.96 -8.17
C LEU A 493 -3.50 -32.25 -7.47
N ALA A 494 -3.82 -32.20 -6.17
CA ALA A 494 -4.35 -33.35 -5.43
C ALA A 494 -5.75 -33.73 -5.93
N LEU A 495 -6.64 -32.74 -6.10
CA LEU A 495 -7.98 -32.95 -6.66
C LEU A 495 -7.97 -33.53 -8.09
N ALA A 496 -6.98 -33.13 -8.91
CA ALA A 496 -6.79 -33.68 -10.24
C ALA A 496 -6.12 -35.08 -10.25
N GLY A 497 -5.71 -35.60 -9.09
CA GLY A 497 -5.01 -36.89 -8.97
C GLY A 497 -3.56 -36.87 -9.45
N ILE A 498 -2.95 -35.70 -9.60
CA ILE A 498 -1.58 -35.51 -10.09
C ILE A 498 -0.58 -35.61 -8.93
N ARG A 499 -0.89 -34.98 -7.79
CA ARG A 499 -0.09 -34.98 -6.56
C ARG A 499 -0.98 -35.21 -5.35
N THR A 500 -1.43 -36.45 -5.14
CA THR A 500 -2.37 -36.77 -4.03
C THR A 500 -1.72 -36.60 -2.65
N ASP A 501 -0.41 -36.49 -2.59
CA ASP A 501 0.38 -36.26 -1.37
C ASP A 501 0.25 -34.83 -0.81
N VAL A 502 -0.24 -33.85 -1.59
CA VAL A 502 -0.43 -32.46 -1.13
C VAL A 502 -1.88 -32.12 -0.75
N ALA A 503 -2.72 -33.14 -0.54
CA ALA A 503 -4.09 -32.95 -0.08
C ALA A 503 -4.13 -32.37 1.35
N GLY A 504 -5.01 -31.39 1.60
CA GLY A 504 -5.18 -30.77 2.92
C GLY A 504 -3.91 -30.11 3.45
N LEU A 505 -3.11 -29.50 2.56
CA LEU A 505 -1.87 -28.79 2.91
C LEU A 505 -2.17 -27.38 3.43
N SER A 506 -3.23 -26.74 2.93
CA SER A 506 -3.65 -25.40 3.34
C SER A 506 -4.40 -25.44 4.67
N GLN A 507 -4.17 -24.46 5.55
CA GLN A 507 -4.99 -24.23 6.74
C GLN A 507 -6.47 -23.94 6.42
N LEU A 508 -6.78 -23.55 5.18
CA LEU A 508 -8.16 -23.35 4.74
C LEU A 508 -8.92 -24.67 4.57
N SER A 509 -8.20 -25.77 4.41
CA SER A 509 -8.74 -27.10 4.10
C SER A 509 -8.84 -27.99 5.35
N GLN A 510 -8.87 -27.41 6.55
CA GLN A 510 -8.94 -28.17 7.81
C GLN A 510 -10.27 -28.93 7.97
N GLY A 511 -10.17 -30.22 8.34
CA GLY A 511 -11.26 -31.20 8.29
C GLY A 511 -10.93 -32.28 7.27
N ASP A 512 -11.76 -33.32 7.09
CA ASP A 512 -11.51 -34.39 6.10
C ASP A 512 -11.64 -33.91 4.63
N ASP A 513 -11.46 -32.62 4.36
CA ASP A 513 -11.60 -31.98 3.06
C ASP A 513 -10.27 -31.98 2.29
N VAL A 514 -10.31 -32.43 1.03
CA VAL A 514 -9.12 -32.48 0.16
C VAL A 514 -8.68 -31.08 -0.28
N ALA A 515 -9.64 -30.16 -0.43
CA ALA A 515 -9.40 -28.74 -0.70
C ALA A 515 -10.61 -27.89 -0.28
N TYR A 516 -10.33 -26.70 0.24
CA TYR A 516 -11.32 -25.67 0.61
C TYR A 516 -12.12 -25.14 -0.59
N VAL A 517 -11.46 -25.03 -1.74
CA VAL A 517 -12.02 -24.51 -2.99
C VAL A 517 -11.92 -25.52 -4.12
N LYS A 518 -12.93 -25.55 -4.99
CA LYS A 518 -12.91 -26.41 -6.18
C LYS A 518 -12.17 -25.74 -7.35
N PRO A 519 -11.78 -26.52 -8.37
CA PRO A 519 -11.14 -26.01 -9.57
C PRO A 519 -11.90 -24.84 -10.20
N GLY A 520 -11.23 -23.69 -10.34
CA GLY A 520 -11.80 -22.49 -10.95
C GLY A 520 -12.73 -21.65 -10.06
N GLU A 521 -12.99 -22.06 -8.81
CA GLU A 521 -13.72 -21.24 -7.83
C GLU A 521 -12.81 -20.17 -7.21
N ILE A 522 -13.42 -19.13 -6.61
CA ILE A 522 -12.69 -18.10 -5.89
C ILE A 522 -12.43 -18.57 -4.46
N ALA A 523 -11.15 -18.64 -4.08
CA ALA A 523 -10.68 -18.65 -2.71
C ALA A 523 -10.70 -17.22 -2.17
N GLN A 524 -11.63 -16.96 -1.25
CA GLN A 524 -11.64 -15.69 -0.52
C GLN A 524 -10.40 -15.62 0.36
N GLY A 525 -9.61 -14.55 0.20
CA GLY A 525 -8.33 -14.41 0.89
C GLY A 525 -8.33 -13.53 2.12
N TYR A 526 -9.49 -13.26 2.69
CA TYR A 526 -9.61 -12.46 3.92
C TYR A 526 -10.68 -12.99 4.86
N VAL A 527 -10.51 -12.71 6.14
CA VAL A 527 -11.51 -12.90 7.18
C VAL A 527 -12.00 -11.57 7.70
N LEU A 528 -13.26 -11.51 8.13
CA LEU A 528 -13.82 -10.33 8.78
C LEU A 528 -13.67 -10.47 10.29
N LYS A 529 -13.06 -9.46 10.92
CA LYS A 529 -12.86 -9.40 12.37
C LYS A 529 -13.18 -8.01 12.89
N ASP A 530 -13.63 -7.95 14.14
CA ASP A 530 -13.79 -6.67 14.81
C ASP A 530 -12.43 -6.21 15.34
N THR A 531 -12.10 -4.92 15.18
CA THR A 531 -10.86 -4.34 15.69
C THR A 531 -11.12 -3.15 16.59
N MET A 532 -10.19 -2.92 17.52
CA MET A 532 -10.20 -1.80 18.45
C MET A 532 -8.84 -1.12 18.41
N GLN A 533 -8.81 0.18 18.09
CA GLN A 533 -7.62 1.01 18.13
C GLN A 533 -7.79 2.13 19.15
N LEU A 534 -6.76 2.34 19.97
CA LEU A 534 -6.71 3.40 20.98
C LEU A 534 -5.43 4.20 20.81
N GLN A 535 -5.53 5.53 20.78
CA GLN A 535 -4.41 6.43 20.56
C GLN A 535 -4.47 7.63 21.50
N PHE A 536 -3.29 8.12 21.88
CA PHE A 536 -3.13 9.35 22.65
C PHE A 536 -1.97 10.17 22.10
N THR A 537 -2.22 11.46 21.90
CA THR A 537 -1.25 12.42 21.39
C THR A 537 -1.04 13.53 22.41
N ALA A 538 0.23 13.85 22.67
CA ALA A 538 0.63 14.98 23.50
C ALA A 538 1.54 15.91 22.70
N THR A 539 1.20 17.19 22.67
CA THR A 539 2.04 18.23 22.06
C THR A 539 2.40 19.26 23.11
N HIS A 540 3.70 19.53 23.26
CA HIS A 540 4.21 20.52 24.20
C HIS A 540 5.17 21.48 23.50
N LEU A 541 5.04 22.76 23.81
CA LEU A 541 5.93 23.81 23.32
C LEU A 541 6.86 24.25 24.46
N PHE A 542 8.15 23.98 24.30
CA PHE A 542 9.17 24.46 25.22
C PHE A 542 9.69 25.81 24.78
N GLY A 543 10.03 26.65 25.76
CA GLY A 543 10.72 27.91 25.54
C GLY A 543 12.17 27.75 25.05
N PRO A 544 12.91 28.87 24.93
CA PRO A 544 14.26 28.88 24.39
C PRO A 544 15.21 27.95 25.16
N SER A 545 15.84 27.02 24.45
CA SER A 545 16.79 26.05 25.01
C SER A 545 17.67 25.44 23.92
N LEU A 546 18.87 24.99 24.31
CA LEU A 546 19.88 24.44 23.39
C LEU A 546 20.28 25.39 22.24
N GLY A 547 20.09 26.70 22.42
CA GLY A 547 20.34 27.72 21.40
C GLY A 547 19.17 27.97 20.44
N ALA A 548 18.14 27.13 20.45
CA ALA A 548 16.89 27.37 19.73
C ALA A 548 16.02 28.40 20.47
N ASP A 549 15.23 29.17 19.72
CA ASP A 549 14.22 30.08 20.27
C ASP A 549 13.00 29.34 20.81
N SER A 550 12.68 28.17 20.24
CA SER A 550 11.62 27.30 20.75
C SER A 550 11.84 25.85 20.33
N TRP A 551 11.18 24.94 21.04
CA TRP A 551 11.06 23.55 20.65
C TRP A 551 9.60 23.11 20.71
N ALA A 552 9.14 22.41 19.68
CA ALA A 552 7.90 21.66 19.70
C ALA A 552 8.22 20.17 19.84
N LEU A 553 7.61 19.52 20.82
CA LEU A 553 7.65 18.06 20.99
C LEU A 553 6.24 17.51 20.83
N VAL A 554 6.07 16.57 19.91
CA VAL A 554 4.85 15.79 19.73
C VAL A 554 5.18 14.34 20.02
N GLY A 555 4.38 13.70 20.87
CA GLY A 555 4.45 12.27 21.10
C GLY A 555 3.09 11.64 20.91
N GLU A 556 3.04 10.52 20.21
CA GLU A 556 1.83 9.73 20.03
C GLU A 556 2.11 8.28 20.38
N VAL A 557 1.23 7.68 21.19
CA VAL A 557 1.22 6.24 21.48
C VAL A 557 -0.09 5.67 20.94
N GLY A 558 0.01 4.53 20.28
CA GLY A 558 -1.14 3.86 19.68
C GLY A 558 -1.04 2.36 19.83
N GLY A 559 -2.18 1.71 20.03
CA GLY A 559 -2.28 0.26 20.09
C GLY A 559 -3.57 -0.22 19.45
N VAL A 560 -3.50 -1.43 18.87
CA VAL A 560 -4.64 -2.11 18.26
C VAL A 560 -4.82 -3.49 18.86
N THR A 561 -6.06 -3.94 18.92
CA THR A 561 -6.45 -5.30 19.30
C THR A 561 -7.48 -5.84 18.33
N ILE A 562 -7.31 -7.10 17.95
CA ILE A 562 -8.23 -7.84 17.09
C ILE A 562 -9.04 -8.78 17.98
N LYS A 563 -10.36 -8.66 17.91
CA LYS A 563 -11.27 -9.49 18.68
C LYS A 563 -11.37 -10.87 18.05
N ASP A 564 -11.31 -11.90 18.89
CA ASP A 564 -11.41 -13.31 18.49
C ASP A 564 -10.43 -13.67 17.36
N MET A 565 -9.18 -13.18 17.47
CA MET A 565 -8.12 -13.53 16.52
C MET A 565 -7.92 -15.05 16.50
N PRO A 566 -7.93 -15.70 15.31
CA PRO A 566 -7.68 -17.13 15.21
C PRO A 566 -6.33 -17.51 15.80
N SER A 567 -6.23 -18.71 16.36
CA SER A 567 -4.94 -19.26 16.77
C SER A 567 -4.09 -19.60 15.53
N TYR A 568 -2.76 -19.67 15.69
CA TYR A 568 -1.87 -20.03 14.59
C TYR A 568 -2.10 -21.44 14.02
N ASP A 569 -2.73 -22.33 14.78
CA ASP A 569 -3.07 -23.68 14.32
C ASP A 569 -4.39 -23.67 13.53
N GLU A 570 -5.29 -22.73 13.82
CA GLU A 570 -6.56 -22.54 13.11
C GLU A 570 -6.35 -21.78 11.79
N LEU A 571 -5.79 -20.57 11.86
CA LEU A 571 -5.61 -19.73 10.67
C LEU A 571 -4.57 -18.63 10.94
N ARG A 572 -3.52 -18.59 10.12
CA ARG A 572 -2.55 -17.49 10.15
C ARG A 572 -3.03 -16.33 9.27
N LEU A 573 -2.69 -15.12 9.71
CA LEU A 573 -2.91 -13.91 8.95
C LEU A 573 -1.58 -13.44 8.34
N ASN A 574 -1.66 -12.71 7.24
CA ASN A 574 -0.49 -12.33 6.47
C ASN A 574 0.29 -11.18 7.11
N VAL A 575 1.61 -11.21 6.95
CA VAL A 575 2.50 -10.06 7.15
C VAL A 575 3.69 -10.16 6.18
N ALA A 576 4.28 -9.02 5.83
CA ALA A 576 5.53 -9.02 5.07
C ALA A 576 6.61 -9.91 5.70
N GLY A 577 7.37 -10.60 4.84
CA GLY A 577 8.48 -11.47 5.27
C GLY A 577 8.10 -12.90 5.67
N THR A 578 6.81 -13.29 5.69
CA THR A 578 6.38 -14.68 5.87
C THR A 578 6.26 -15.41 4.53
N GLY A 579 7.39 -15.64 3.87
CA GLY A 579 7.40 -16.25 2.53
C GLY A 579 7.08 -17.75 2.50
N ARG A 580 6.76 -18.38 3.63
CA ARG A 580 6.40 -19.81 3.76
C ARG A 580 5.25 -19.96 4.76
N SER A 581 4.57 -21.11 4.71
CA SER A 581 3.57 -21.46 5.72
C SER A 581 4.25 -21.79 7.05
N GLY A 582 3.54 -21.57 8.16
CA GLY A 582 3.95 -22.05 9.49
C GLY A 582 3.95 -23.57 9.59
N THR A 583 4.09 -24.14 10.79
CA THR A 583 4.06 -25.61 10.93
C THR A 583 2.68 -26.16 10.56
N ILE A 584 2.64 -27.23 9.76
CA ILE A 584 1.41 -27.83 9.25
C ILE A 584 1.25 -29.23 9.84
N GLU A 585 0.09 -29.51 10.42
CA GLU A 585 -0.31 -30.86 10.79
C GLU A 585 -1.11 -31.48 9.64
N GLY A 586 -0.73 -32.69 9.23
CA GLY A 586 -1.40 -33.38 8.14
C GLY A 586 -2.73 -34.03 8.55
N VAL A 587 -3.54 -34.34 7.54
CA VAL A 587 -4.86 -34.98 7.72
C VAL A 587 -4.69 -36.30 8.48
N ASN A 588 -5.61 -36.60 9.40
CA ASN A 588 -5.59 -37.83 10.22
C ASN A 588 -4.30 -38.02 11.05
N GLY A 589 -3.63 -36.93 11.45
CA GLY A 589 -2.42 -36.97 12.27
C GLY A 589 -1.17 -37.41 11.52
N GLN A 590 -1.16 -37.30 10.18
CA GLN A 590 0.05 -37.49 9.39
C GLN A 590 1.03 -36.33 9.64
N SER A 591 2.32 -36.64 9.80
CA SER A 591 3.35 -35.60 9.82
C SER A 591 3.60 -35.11 8.39
N TYR A 592 3.51 -33.80 8.19
CA TYR A 592 3.87 -33.14 6.94
C TYR A 592 5.30 -32.61 6.93
N ASP A 593 6.15 -32.96 7.91
CA ASP A 593 7.51 -32.41 8.02
C ASP A 593 8.35 -32.65 6.75
N LEU A 594 8.36 -33.89 6.23
CA LEU A 594 9.09 -34.22 5.00
C LEU A 594 8.49 -33.56 3.76
N LEU A 595 7.15 -33.45 3.73
CA LEU A 595 6.44 -32.80 2.64
C LEU A 595 6.76 -31.30 2.61
N HIS A 596 6.77 -30.66 3.78
CA HIS A 596 7.06 -29.26 3.94
C HIS A 596 8.52 -28.95 3.56
N MET A 597 9.46 -29.83 3.95
CA MET A 597 10.84 -29.77 3.46
C MET A 597 10.94 -29.88 1.93
N ALA A 598 10.13 -30.75 1.31
CA ALA A 598 10.17 -30.95 -0.14
C ALA A 598 9.52 -29.81 -0.95
N ILE A 599 8.53 -29.13 -0.38
CA ILE A 599 7.74 -28.10 -1.09
C ILE A 599 8.32 -26.70 -0.87
N SER A 600 8.70 -26.35 0.35
CA SER A 600 9.05 -24.98 0.75
C SER A 600 10.32 -24.88 1.61
N ASN A 601 11.11 -25.96 1.72
CA ASN A 601 12.27 -26.03 2.61
C ASN A 601 11.93 -25.85 4.10
N GLY A 602 10.78 -26.37 4.52
CA GLY A 602 10.32 -26.40 5.90
C GLY A 602 9.53 -25.16 6.32
N PRO A 603 9.11 -25.09 7.59
CA PRO A 603 8.20 -24.06 8.06
C PRO A 603 8.83 -22.68 8.17
N GLU A 604 7.96 -21.66 8.13
CA GLU A 604 8.31 -20.29 8.42
C GLU A 604 8.84 -20.16 9.85
N VAL A 605 9.91 -19.39 9.97
CA VAL A 605 10.59 -19.07 11.24
C VAL A 605 10.37 -17.63 11.65
N ASN A 606 9.93 -16.77 10.72
CA ASN A 606 9.54 -15.41 11.01
C ASN A 606 8.21 -15.38 11.79
N PRO A 607 8.01 -14.36 12.64
CA PRO A 607 6.79 -14.24 13.42
C PRO A 607 5.58 -13.85 12.56
N PHE A 608 4.43 -14.45 12.89
CA PHE A 608 3.12 -14.10 12.31
C PHE A 608 2.44 -12.98 13.12
N PRO A 609 1.38 -12.34 12.59
CA PRO A 609 0.60 -11.33 13.29
C PRO A 609 0.14 -11.76 14.68
N THR A 610 -0.07 -10.79 15.58
CA THR A 610 -0.50 -11.02 16.96
C THR A 610 -1.84 -10.35 17.25
N ALA A 611 -2.56 -10.85 18.26
CA ALA A 611 -3.90 -10.35 18.62
C ALA A 611 -3.90 -8.89 19.10
N SER A 612 -2.76 -8.40 19.58
CA SER A 612 -2.54 -7.02 19.92
C SER A 612 -1.17 -6.56 19.47
N ALA A 613 -1.06 -5.29 19.06
CA ALA A 613 0.21 -4.66 18.73
C ALA A 613 0.18 -3.18 19.15
N TRP A 614 1.33 -2.62 19.52
CA TRP A 614 1.42 -1.22 19.89
C TRP A 614 2.80 -0.61 19.62
N GLY A 615 2.83 0.72 19.53
CA GLY A 615 4.04 1.47 19.32
C GLY A 615 3.86 2.95 19.64
N TYR A 616 4.94 3.71 19.44
CA TYR A 616 4.92 5.16 19.61
C TYR A 616 5.69 5.88 18.51
N ARG A 617 5.37 7.16 18.34
CA ARG A 617 5.99 8.09 17.41
C ARG A 617 6.35 9.36 18.18
N LEU A 618 7.53 9.91 17.93
CA LEU A 618 8.01 11.15 18.53
C LEU A 618 8.46 12.10 17.43
N ILE A 619 8.09 13.37 17.53
CA ILE A 619 8.62 14.44 16.71
C ILE A 619 9.17 15.52 17.62
N ALA A 620 10.45 15.87 17.43
CA ALA A 620 11.04 17.06 18.00
C ALA A 620 11.39 18.04 16.88
N LYS A 621 10.94 19.29 16.98
CA LYS A 621 11.27 20.36 16.03
C LYS A 621 11.79 21.58 16.80
N GLY A 622 12.98 22.05 16.45
CA GLY A 622 13.56 23.29 16.99
C GLY A 622 13.40 24.43 15.99
N GLU A 623 13.38 25.67 16.48
CA GLU A 623 13.37 26.88 15.65
C GLU A 623 14.53 27.81 16.03
N TYR A 624 15.35 28.18 15.05
CA TYR A 624 16.45 29.14 15.18
C TYR A 624 16.18 30.30 14.24
N ASN A 625 15.65 31.39 14.77
CA ASN A 625 15.32 32.56 13.99
C ASN A 625 16.57 33.37 13.67
N ASN A 626 16.67 33.83 12.42
CA ASN A 626 17.77 34.65 11.93
C ASN A 626 19.14 34.05 12.28
N LEU A 627 19.31 32.74 12.05
CA LEU A 627 20.57 32.02 12.26
C LEU A 627 21.73 32.74 11.57
N PHE A 628 21.52 33.17 10.31
CA PHE A 628 22.42 34.09 9.61
C PHE A 628 21.67 34.81 8.48
N ALA A 629 21.99 36.10 8.25
CA ALA A 629 21.53 36.86 7.08
C ALA A 629 20.01 36.78 6.78
N GLY A 630 19.14 36.69 7.79
CA GLY A 630 17.69 36.55 7.62
C GLY A 630 17.20 35.14 7.29
N VAL A 631 18.07 34.14 7.35
CA VAL A 631 17.74 32.71 7.21
C VAL A 631 17.34 32.14 8.57
N ASN A 632 16.18 31.52 8.63
CA ASN A 632 15.74 30.70 9.77
C ASN A 632 16.17 29.26 9.54
N MET A 633 16.53 28.53 10.60
CA MET A 633 16.83 27.10 10.54
C MET A 633 15.93 26.32 11.49
N SER A 634 15.36 25.23 10.98
CA SER A 634 14.48 24.37 11.76
C SER A 634 14.94 22.90 11.69
N PRO A 635 15.71 22.40 12.68
CA PRO A 635 15.98 20.96 12.78
C PRO A 635 14.72 20.21 13.21
N ARG A 636 14.44 19.08 12.57
CA ARG A 636 13.34 18.18 12.90
C ARG A 636 13.87 16.75 13.02
N ILE A 637 13.48 16.07 14.09
CA ILE A 637 13.75 14.65 14.33
C ILE A 637 12.41 13.96 14.45
N VAL A 638 12.21 12.90 13.65
CA VAL A 638 11.05 11.99 13.73
C VAL A 638 11.59 10.64 14.14
N PHE A 639 11.09 10.08 15.22
CA PHE A 639 11.46 8.75 15.69
C PHE A 639 10.23 7.86 15.80
N SER A 640 10.33 6.64 15.29
CA SER A 640 9.26 5.64 15.37
C SER A 640 9.79 4.38 16.02
N HIS A 641 8.98 3.78 16.89
CA HIS A 641 9.25 2.47 17.45
C HIS A 641 7.96 1.67 17.58
N ASP A 642 7.93 0.54 16.90
CA ASP A 642 6.90 -0.48 17.02
C ASP A 642 7.37 -1.44 18.12
N VAL A 643 6.71 -1.43 19.26
CA VAL A 643 7.31 -1.95 20.50
C VAL A 643 7.06 -3.44 20.65
N ASN A 644 5.80 -3.86 20.49
CA ASN A 644 5.42 -5.26 20.66
C ASN A 644 4.22 -5.59 19.79
N GLY A 645 4.23 -6.81 19.27
CA GLY A 645 3.21 -7.34 18.39
C GLY A 645 3.32 -6.87 16.94
N ILE A 646 2.63 -7.59 16.07
CA ILE A 646 2.64 -7.41 14.62
C ILE A 646 1.20 -7.29 14.14
N THR A 647 0.88 -6.21 13.43
CA THR A 647 -0.44 -6.07 12.81
C THR A 647 -0.53 -6.85 11.51
N PRO A 648 -1.62 -7.58 11.25
CA PRO A 648 -1.81 -8.26 9.97
C PRO A 648 -2.05 -7.26 8.84
N ASP A 649 -1.80 -7.70 7.62
CA ASP A 649 -2.21 -6.96 6.44
C ASP A 649 -3.74 -6.87 6.36
N PRO A 650 -4.31 -5.79 5.80
CA PRO A 650 -3.63 -4.65 5.20
C PRO A 650 -3.49 -3.47 6.20
N MET A 651 -3.33 -3.73 7.50
CA MET A 651 -3.26 -2.66 8.49
C MET A 651 -1.95 -1.87 8.41
N PHE A 652 -0.83 -2.59 8.26
CA PHE A 652 0.53 -2.07 8.08
C PHE A 652 1.04 -1.11 9.18
N LEU A 653 0.56 -1.24 10.42
CA LEU A 653 0.87 -0.28 11.49
C LEU A 653 2.15 -0.60 12.26
N PHE A 654 2.26 -1.83 12.76
CA PHE A 654 3.30 -2.23 13.71
C PHE A 654 3.96 -3.53 13.29
N VAL A 655 5.30 -3.53 13.31
CA VAL A 655 6.14 -4.73 13.25
C VAL A 655 7.02 -4.74 14.49
N GLU A 656 6.90 -5.75 15.34
CA GLU A 656 7.61 -5.82 16.63
C GLU A 656 9.10 -5.47 16.48
N ASP A 657 9.62 -4.64 17.39
CA ASP A 657 10.98 -4.12 17.42
C ASP A 657 11.43 -3.24 16.24
N ARG A 658 10.60 -2.99 15.22
CA ARG A 658 10.91 -2.10 14.11
C ARG A 658 11.07 -0.65 14.59
N LYS A 659 12.13 0.00 14.11
CA LYS A 659 12.50 1.37 14.47
C LYS A 659 12.85 2.15 13.21
N SER A 660 12.59 3.45 13.25
CA SER A 660 13.09 4.38 12.24
C SER A 660 13.41 5.74 12.84
N VAL A 661 14.34 6.45 12.21
CA VAL A 661 14.64 7.85 12.52
C VAL A 661 14.75 8.65 11.23
N GLY A 662 14.07 9.79 11.18
CA GLY A 662 14.24 10.81 10.16
C GLY A 662 14.82 12.08 10.78
N LEU A 663 15.96 12.53 10.30
CA LEU A 663 16.54 13.82 10.64
C LEU A 663 16.38 14.75 9.43
N THR A 664 15.81 15.93 9.64
CA THR A 664 15.67 16.96 8.60
C THR A 664 16.19 18.30 9.11
N LEU A 665 16.98 18.98 8.28
CA LEU A 665 17.39 20.37 8.48
C LEU A 665 16.70 21.23 7.42
N ASN A 666 15.80 22.10 7.85
CA ASN A 666 15.17 23.09 6.99
C ASN A 666 15.87 24.45 7.13
N PHE A 667 16.10 25.13 6.02
CA PHE A 667 16.55 26.51 5.96
C PHE A 667 15.53 27.33 5.19
N ASN A 668 14.93 28.32 5.85
CA ASN A 668 13.92 29.18 5.24
C ASN A 668 14.46 30.61 5.10
N TYR A 669 14.32 31.19 3.92
CA TYR A 669 14.70 32.57 3.64
C TYR A 669 13.50 33.37 3.15
N GLN A 670 13.17 34.43 3.89
CA GLN A 670 12.08 35.38 3.59
C GLN A 670 10.70 34.73 3.41
N ASN A 671 10.45 33.55 3.98
CA ASN A 671 9.21 32.78 3.83
C ASN A 671 8.85 32.40 2.38
N ALA A 672 9.75 32.66 1.42
CA ALA A 672 9.53 32.37 0.00
C ALA A 672 10.39 31.19 -0.45
N TRP A 673 11.64 31.12 0.01
CA TRP A 673 12.57 30.04 -0.32
C TRP A 673 12.77 29.11 0.86
N SER A 674 12.75 27.81 0.60
CA SER A 674 13.00 26.76 1.59
C SER A 674 13.97 25.74 1.00
N PHE A 675 14.98 25.35 1.79
CA PHE A 675 15.92 24.30 1.45
C PHE A 675 15.93 23.24 2.55
N ASP A 676 15.72 21.98 2.19
CA ASP A 676 15.70 20.84 3.08
C ASP A 676 16.84 19.88 2.79
N PHE A 677 17.50 19.42 3.86
CA PHE A 677 18.38 18.25 3.85
C PHE A 677 17.85 17.21 4.82
N GLY A 678 17.75 15.95 4.39
CA GLY A 678 17.22 14.86 5.19
C GLY A 678 18.07 13.60 5.15
N TYR A 679 18.08 12.86 6.26
CA TYR A 679 18.59 11.49 6.36
C TYR A 679 17.53 10.63 7.06
N ASN A 680 17.21 9.47 6.50
CA ASN A 680 16.27 8.52 7.08
C ASN A 680 16.94 7.16 7.27
N ALA A 681 16.77 6.59 8.46
CA ALA A 681 17.31 5.29 8.85
C ALA A 681 16.20 4.33 9.30
N PHE A 682 16.33 3.04 8.96
CA PHE A 682 15.39 1.98 9.34
C PHE A 682 16.13 0.76 9.91
N TRP A 683 15.70 0.23 11.06
CA TRP A 683 16.35 -0.93 11.66
C TRP A 683 15.43 -1.71 12.61
N GLY A 684 15.89 -2.87 13.09
CA GLY A 684 15.10 -3.74 13.98
C GLY A 684 13.97 -4.46 13.24
N GLY A 685 13.20 -5.27 13.96
CA GLY A 685 12.07 -6.04 13.42
C GLY A 685 12.41 -7.25 12.56
N GLY A 686 13.69 -7.64 12.49
CA GLY A 686 14.14 -8.84 11.78
C GLY A 686 13.72 -8.85 10.30
N LYS A 687 13.47 -10.03 9.76
CA LYS A 687 13.11 -10.21 8.33
C LYS A 687 11.70 -9.73 7.98
N THR A 688 10.85 -9.51 8.98
CA THR A 688 9.52 -8.90 8.80
C THR A 688 9.62 -7.40 8.48
N ASN A 689 10.74 -6.76 8.84
CA ASN A 689 11.01 -5.37 8.48
C ASN A 689 11.71 -5.26 7.11
N THR A 690 10.92 -5.25 6.04
CA THR A 690 11.37 -5.10 4.64
C THR A 690 11.86 -3.68 4.28
N PHE A 691 11.99 -2.79 5.27
CA PHE A 691 12.58 -1.45 5.09
C PHE A 691 14.00 -1.34 5.65
N SER A 692 14.52 -2.38 6.32
CA SER A 692 15.76 -2.29 7.12
C SER A 692 17.05 -2.04 6.34
N ASP A 693 17.01 -2.08 5.01
CA ASP A 693 18.14 -1.80 4.11
C ASP A 693 17.85 -0.63 3.16
N ARG A 694 16.83 0.18 3.49
CA ARG A 694 16.32 1.26 2.64
C ARG A 694 16.71 2.65 3.15
N ASP A 695 17.81 2.78 3.89
CA ASP A 695 18.30 4.09 4.31
C ASP A 695 18.55 5.02 3.11
N PHE A 696 18.22 6.30 3.28
CA PHE A 696 18.34 7.27 2.20
C PHE A 696 18.59 8.70 2.69
N VAL A 697 19.21 9.49 1.81
CA VAL A 697 19.29 10.94 1.95
C VAL A 697 18.34 11.62 0.99
N SER A 698 17.83 12.78 1.37
CA SER A 698 16.94 13.59 0.53
C SER A 698 17.33 15.06 0.56
N PHE A 699 17.19 15.73 -0.58
CA PHE A 699 17.36 17.17 -0.75
C PHE A 699 16.09 17.74 -1.35
N ASN A 700 15.70 18.94 -0.96
CA ASN A 700 14.59 19.63 -1.58
C ASN A 700 14.80 21.15 -1.57
N ILE A 701 14.49 21.80 -2.68
CA ILE A 701 14.37 23.25 -2.77
C ILE A 701 12.94 23.60 -3.15
N LYS A 702 12.34 24.53 -2.42
CA LYS A 702 10.97 24.96 -2.60
C LYS A 702 10.88 26.47 -2.70
N TYR A 703 10.02 26.93 -3.59
CA TYR A 703 9.66 28.33 -3.76
C TYR A 703 8.14 28.47 -3.77
N SER A 704 7.62 29.30 -2.88
CA SER A 704 6.19 29.64 -2.83
C SER A 704 5.98 31.05 -3.37
N ILE A 705 4.82 31.27 -4.01
CA ILE A 705 4.27 32.55 -4.46
C ILE A 705 2.88 32.68 -3.88
#